data_AF-A0A3B9D687-F1
#
_entry.id   AF-A0A3B9D687-F1
#
_cell.length_a   1.000
_cell.length_b   1.000
_cell.length_c   1.000
_cell.angle_alpha   90.00
_cell.angle_beta   90.00
_cell.angle_gamma   90.00
#
_symmetry.space_group_name_H-M   'P 1'
#
loop_
_entity.id
_entity.type
_entity.pdbx_description
1 polymer ?
#
loop_
_entity_poly.entity_id
_entity_poly.type
_entity_poly.pdbx_seq_one_letter_code
_entity_poly.pdbx_strand_id
1 'polypeptide(L)'
;MERHFKQEKLKIEVLNIREEREHFHQDIELLFVLEGTLDVAMGEQTTHMQPEDILVINANKRHCLKGSPDILFARLYITYQLVSDIFESTDIIFWCDSTKGDTDRYREMRETLKKLLNHYLSTRGGVANFGHIALCYQVMDLLSSYFLVRTGDRHLEDGADRFENRLSQINNYIRANYNQSISLNDLASQLYLSVGYLSRFFKKNYGMNFAAYLANVRLYHAVDDLLYTEQPVTRIAYDNGFSNVTVFNKAFKAAYGETPSAFRKQAKVKEQNAQKEENDQLVEERLEEFLRNDGLQREEQKTKEEVRIEFSVQTQEQTKYIWKDMINIGAAEDLLRSEIREHVIYLKEALQFHYVRFWNIFSKDMLIDISSGEEGYNFSRLDSILDFLLQNGLKPHIELGMKPRRLYGSVQTALIFERNEDAFPGDEKWKCVLDAMMRHLLHRYGRTEIGTWRMELWFREDTEKNWEGMKGYFRLFNITYEVIHRYSEEIQVGGGGFRFLYDIQNVYAKFLEEWKKEPYFPDYLSFLYYAYQQGEVAQDNYSKRLTDSEGFLHYMQKVKRYMAESGIEETYPVYVTEWNLTISDRNYINDTCFKGAYVVKNILDCYPLCEGMALFQGSDRTSEYYDSHDMLYGGTGIITKDGILKPAGFAFDFLNRLLPYYIGKGENCILTTDGHGSYGILCHNAKKLNYNYYLSAENELDKENIWKYFEDREAKELAIRLRDVRDGVYQMKTYSINEKNGSVLDIWAEMEYESELTRNDIKYFRRTCEPRLKIQKVEAKEQTLDLDVTLAANEIAFIRLKWFA
;
A
#
# COMPACT_ATOMS: atom_id res chain seq x y z
N MET A 1 -3.71 -36.51 -18.68
CA MET A 1 -4.98 -35.77 -18.46
C MET A 1 -4.62 -34.30 -18.29
N GLU A 2 -3.86 -33.79 -19.25
CA GLU A 2 -3.17 -32.50 -19.24
C GLU A 2 -3.45 -31.86 -20.61
N ARG A 3 -3.76 -30.56 -20.63
CA ARG A 3 -4.21 -29.73 -21.79
C ARG A 3 -5.71 -29.71 -22.11
N HIS A 4 -6.55 -29.43 -21.11
CA HIS A 4 -7.70 -28.55 -21.36
C HIS A 4 -7.26 -27.13 -21.00
N PHE A 5 -7.10 -26.27 -22.00
CA PHE A 5 -6.78 -24.85 -21.81
C PHE A 5 -7.79 -24.22 -20.85
N LYS A 6 -7.32 -23.59 -19.77
CA LYS A 6 -8.11 -22.65 -18.97
C LYS A 6 -8.41 -21.46 -19.88
N GLN A 7 -9.57 -21.46 -20.51
CA GLN A 7 -10.12 -20.24 -21.07
C GLN A 7 -10.47 -19.33 -19.88
N GLU A 8 -9.87 -18.15 -19.78
CA GLU A 8 -10.24 -17.19 -18.74
C GLU A 8 -11.71 -16.81 -18.95
N LYS A 9 -12.56 -17.11 -17.96
CA LYS A 9 -14.02 -16.89 -18.06
C LYS A 9 -14.42 -15.42 -18.17
N LEU A 10 -13.53 -14.54 -17.70
CA LEU A 10 -13.62 -13.07 -17.72
C LEU A 10 -12.24 -12.55 -18.14
N LYS A 11 -12.17 -11.67 -19.13
CA LYS A 11 -10.91 -11.08 -19.61
C LYS A 11 -11.12 -9.61 -19.94
N ILE A 12 -10.32 -8.73 -19.35
CA ILE A 12 -10.32 -7.30 -19.72
C ILE A 12 -9.13 -6.96 -20.61
N GLU A 13 -9.37 -6.10 -21.59
CA GLU A 13 -8.36 -5.52 -22.46
C GLU A 13 -8.59 -4.02 -22.55
N VAL A 14 -7.51 -3.24 -22.68
CA VAL A 14 -7.58 -1.81 -22.99
C VAL A 14 -7.00 -1.63 -24.38
N LEU A 15 -7.75 -0.95 -25.24
CA LEU A 15 -7.55 -0.97 -26.68
C LEU A 15 -7.61 0.44 -27.24
N ASN A 16 -6.79 0.70 -28.26
CA ASN A 16 -6.80 1.93 -29.08
C ASN A 16 -7.12 1.61 -30.56
N ILE A 17 -7.87 0.54 -30.81
CA ILE A 17 -8.19 0.05 -32.16
C ILE A 17 -9.18 1.00 -32.84
N ARG A 18 -8.81 1.49 -34.03
CA ARG A 18 -9.63 2.42 -34.82
C ARG A 18 -10.72 1.76 -35.63
N GLU A 19 -10.51 0.52 -36.07
CA GLU A 19 -11.51 -0.20 -36.84
C GLU A 19 -11.43 -1.70 -36.56
N GLU A 20 -12.57 -2.27 -36.22
CA GLU A 20 -12.77 -3.70 -36.13
C GLU A 20 -13.90 -4.10 -37.09
N ARG A 21 -13.57 -4.97 -38.05
CA ARG A 21 -14.50 -5.39 -39.10
C ARG A 21 -15.68 -6.17 -38.53
N GLU A 22 -16.77 -6.23 -39.29
CA GLU A 22 -17.96 -6.98 -38.91
C GLU A 22 -17.62 -8.42 -38.56
N HIS A 23 -17.93 -8.82 -37.32
CA HIS A 23 -17.63 -10.15 -36.82
C HIS A 23 -18.74 -10.66 -35.89
N PHE A 24 -18.65 -11.93 -35.49
CA PHE A 24 -19.68 -12.65 -34.74
C PHE A 24 -19.02 -13.61 -33.75
N HIS A 25 -19.38 -13.51 -32.47
CA HIS A 25 -18.91 -14.41 -31.43
C HIS A 25 -20.01 -14.76 -30.42
N GLN A 26 -19.72 -15.75 -29.58
CA GLN A 26 -20.67 -16.29 -28.60
C GLN A 26 -20.56 -15.66 -27.21
N ASP A 27 -19.55 -14.84 -26.97
CA ASP A 27 -19.33 -14.16 -25.70
C ASP A 27 -20.07 -12.82 -25.60
N ILE A 28 -20.18 -12.30 -24.39
CA ILE A 28 -20.73 -10.97 -24.10
C ILE A 28 -19.55 -10.01 -23.98
N GLU A 29 -19.66 -8.83 -24.58
CA GLU A 29 -18.66 -7.76 -24.42
C GLU A 29 -19.28 -6.57 -23.69
N LEU A 30 -18.57 -6.06 -22.68
CA LEU A 30 -18.83 -4.74 -22.12
C LEU A 30 -17.75 -3.78 -22.62
N LEU A 31 -18.18 -2.72 -23.30
CA LEU A 31 -17.35 -1.64 -23.81
C LEU A 31 -17.47 -0.42 -22.89
N PHE A 32 -16.34 0.19 -22.55
CA PHE A 32 -16.27 1.42 -21.75
C PHE A 32 -15.27 2.39 -22.37
N VAL A 33 -15.74 3.55 -22.85
CA VAL A 33 -14.89 4.53 -23.55
C VAL A 33 -14.16 5.42 -22.54
N LEU A 34 -12.84 5.52 -22.67
CA LEU A 34 -11.97 6.31 -21.80
C LEU A 34 -11.61 7.65 -22.46
N GLU A 35 -11.22 7.62 -23.74
CA GLU A 35 -10.85 8.79 -24.53
C GLU A 35 -11.36 8.67 -25.97
N GLY A 36 -11.59 9.80 -26.64
CA GLY A 36 -12.12 9.82 -28.01
C GLY A 36 -13.58 9.37 -28.10
N THR A 37 -13.99 8.84 -29.26
CA THR A 37 -15.36 8.37 -29.51
C THR A 37 -15.37 7.00 -30.17
N LEU A 38 -16.38 6.18 -29.87
CA LEU A 38 -16.55 4.84 -30.44
C LEU A 38 -17.93 4.65 -31.07
N ASP A 39 -17.97 4.31 -32.36
CA ASP A 39 -19.18 3.91 -33.06
C ASP A 39 -19.31 2.39 -33.07
N VAL A 40 -20.43 1.88 -32.56
CA VAL A 40 -20.74 0.45 -32.51
C VAL A 40 -21.95 0.20 -33.42
N ALA A 41 -21.75 -0.49 -34.54
CA ALA A 41 -22.85 -0.84 -35.44
C ALA A 41 -23.29 -2.29 -35.21
N MET A 42 -24.59 -2.48 -34.95
CA MET A 42 -25.25 -3.78 -34.76
C MET A 42 -26.46 -3.89 -35.71
N GLY A 43 -26.25 -4.48 -36.88
CA GLY A 43 -27.27 -4.53 -37.94
C GLY A 43 -27.52 -3.14 -38.55
N GLU A 44 -28.76 -2.65 -38.51
CA GLU A 44 -29.13 -1.32 -39.02
C GLU A 44 -28.96 -0.18 -37.99
N GLN A 45 -28.68 -0.52 -36.73
CA GLN A 45 -28.54 0.44 -35.65
C GLN A 45 -27.06 0.74 -35.38
N THR A 46 -26.71 2.02 -35.28
CA THR A 46 -25.39 2.48 -34.84
C THR A 46 -25.54 3.26 -33.54
N THR A 47 -24.74 2.90 -32.54
CA THR A 47 -24.63 3.61 -31.27
C THR A 47 -23.34 4.40 -31.26
N HIS A 48 -23.44 5.71 -31.01
CA HIS A 48 -22.31 6.63 -30.93
C HIS A 48 -21.95 6.87 -29.46
N MET A 49 -20.80 6.36 -29.02
CA MET A 49 -20.34 6.43 -27.63
C MET A 49 -19.32 7.57 -27.44
N GLN A 50 -19.49 8.32 -26.37
CA GLN A 50 -18.59 9.38 -25.89
C GLN A 50 -17.74 8.89 -24.70
N PRO A 51 -16.72 9.65 -24.23
CA PRO A 51 -16.00 9.30 -23.01
C PRO A 51 -16.96 9.08 -21.83
N GLU A 52 -16.66 8.08 -21.00
CA GLU A 52 -17.48 7.55 -19.91
C GLU A 52 -18.73 6.72 -20.33
N ASP A 53 -19.02 6.54 -21.63
CA ASP A 53 -20.14 5.69 -22.04
C ASP A 53 -19.83 4.20 -21.89
N ILE A 54 -20.85 3.43 -21.49
CA ILE A 54 -20.85 1.98 -21.31
C ILE A 54 -21.90 1.35 -22.22
N LEU A 55 -21.48 0.34 -22.98
CA LEU A 55 -22.37 -0.45 -23.84
C LEU A 55 -22.09 -1.95 -23.69
N VAL A 56 -23.14 -2.75 -23.55
CA VAL A 56 -23.03 -4.22 -23.59
C VAL A 56 -23.49 -4.77 -24.94
N ILE A 57 -22.63 -5.56 -25.57
CA ILE A 57 -22.92 -6.36 -26.75
C ILE A 57 -23.23 -7.79 -26.27
N ASN A 58 -24.49 -8.19 -26.40
CA ASN A 58 -24.93 -9.52 -25.98
C ASN A 58 -24.41 -10.62 -26.92
N ALA A 59 -24.36 -11.84 -26.40
CA ALA A 59 -23.91 -13.01 -27.15
C ALA A 59 -24.66 -13.20 -28.48
N ASN A 60 -23.94 -13.68 -29.50
CA ASN A 60 -24.46 -13.95 -30.85
C ASN A 60 -24.99 -12.70 -31.58
N LYS A 61 -24.46 -11.51 -31.30
CA LYS A 61 -24.76 -10.29 -32.06
C LYS A 61 -23.62 -9.96 -33.00
N ARG A 62 -23.95 -9.79 -34.29
CA ARG A 62 -23.00 -9.26 -35.27
C ARG A 62 -22.78 -7.78 -35.01
N HIS A 63 -21.53 -7.37 -34.98
CA HIS A 63 -21.19 -5.98 -34.76
C HIS A 63 -19.87 -5.60 -35.42
N CYS A 64 -19.66 -4.30 -35.62
CA CYS A 64 -18.39 -3.71 -36.00
C CYS A 64 -18.12 -2.44 -35.19
N LEU A 65 -16.84 -2.09 -35.05
CA LEU A 65 -16.41 -0.95 -34.22
C LEU A 65 -15.60 0.03 -35.07
N LYS A 66 -15.87 1.33 -34.88
CA LYS A 66 -15.12 2.41 -35.50
C LYS A 66 -14.80 3.48 -34.47
N GLY A 67 -13.52 3.58 -34.10
CA GLY A 67 -13.02 4.56 -33.15
C GLY A 67 -12.48 5.82 -33.84
N SER A 68 -12.49 6.93 -33.11
CA SER A 68 -11.76 8.15 -33.49
C SER A 68 -10.24 7.93 -33.52
N PRO A 69 -9.45 8.84 -34.12
CA PRO A 69 -8.00 8.70 -34.19
C PRO A 69 -7.29 8.59 -32.83
N ASP A 70 -7.89 9.18 -31.79
CA ASP A 70 -7.50 9.27 -30.39
C ASP A 70 -8.29 8.32 -29.48
N ILE A 71 -8.93 7.28 -30.02
CA ILE A 71 -9.73 6.36 -29.21
C ILE A 71 -8.87 5.61 -28.16
N LEU A 72 -9.41 5.50 -26.95
CA LEU A 72 -8.98 4.57 -25.91
C LEU A 72 -10.24 4.02 -25.23
N PHE A 73 -10.38 2.70 -25.16
CA PHE A 73 -11.53 2.07 -24.51
C PHE A 73 -11.14 0.77 -23.83
N ALA A 74 -11.87 0.41 -22.79
CA ALA A 74 -11.78 -0.88 -22.15
C ALA A 74 -12.84 -1.83 -22.70
N ARG A 75 -12.47 -3.09 -22.91
CA ARG A 75 -13.34 -4.19 -23.30
C ARG A 75 -13.24 -5.30 -22.26
N LEU A 76 -14.36 -5.64 -21.63
CA LEU A 76 -14.47 -6.81 -20.77
C LEU A 76 -15.21 -7.93 -21.51
N TYR A 77 -14.50 -9.00 -21.82
CA TYR A 77 -15.04 -10.26 -22.32
C TYR A 77 -15.63 -11.08 -21.18
N ILE A 78 -16.87 -11.52 -21.38
CA ILE A 78 -17.59 -12.37 -20.44
C ILE A 78 -18.02 -13.62 -21.21
N THR A 79 -17.44 -14.76 -20.85
CA THR A 79 -17.83 -16.02 -21.46
C THR A 79 -19.30 -16.30 -21.18
N TYR A 80 -20.08 -16.58 -22.22
CA TYR A 80 -21.49 -16.87 -22.03
C TYR A 80 -21.70 -18.10 -21.11
N GLN A 81 -20.77 -19.05 -21.13
CA GLN A 81 -20.79 -20.22 -20.23
C GLN A 81 -20.84 -19.82 -18.76
N LEU A 82 -20.02 -18.84 -18.33
CA LEU A 82 -20.02 -18.36 -16.96
C LEU A 82 -21.40 -17.84 -16.55
N VAL A 83 -22.01 -17.03 -17.42
CA VAL A 83 -23.29 -16.39 -17.16
C VAL A 83 -24.41 -17.45 -17.14
N SER A 84 -24.39 -18.38 -18.09
CA SER A 84 -25.36 -19.49 -18.16
C SER A 84 -25.27 -20.43 -16.97
N ASP A 85 -24.07 -20.75 -16.49
CA ASP A 85 -23.85 -21.59 -15.30
C ASP A 85 -24.42 -20.91 -14.04
N ILE A 86 -24.25 -19.59 -13.90
CA ILE A 86 -24.68 -18.83 -12.72
C ILE A 86 -26.21 -18.66 -12.67
N PHE A 87 -26.85 -18.30 -13.78
CA PHE A 87 -28.30 -18.05 -13.80
C PHE A 87 -29.13 -19.31 -14.06
N GLU A 88 -28.48 -20.47 -14.27
CA GLU A 88 -29.13 -21.73 -14.70
C GLU A 88 -30.07 -21.51 -15.90
N SER A 89 -29.74 -20.53 -16.75
CA SER A 89 -30.58 -20.02 -17.82
C SER A 89 -29.75 -19.75 -19.05
N THR A 90 -30.40 -19.89 -20.20
CA THR A 90 -29.85 -19.62 -21.52
C THR A 90 -30.45 -18.36 -22.14
N ASP A 91 -31.49 -17.79 -21.54
CA ASP A 91 -32.14 -16.58 -22.05
C ASP A 91 -31.66 -15.35 -21.27
N ILE A 92 -30.34 -15.15 -21.27
CA ILE A 92 -29.70 -14.02 -20.60
C ILE A 92 -29.47 -12.89 -21.59
N ILE A 93 -30.09 -11.74 -21.33
CA ILE A 93 -29.87 -10.49 -22.07
C ILE A 93 -29.63 -9.37 -21.05
N PHE A 94 -28.56 -8.63 -21.25
CA PHE A 94 -28.30 -7.39 -20.54
C PHE A 94 -28.69 -6.20 -21.42
N TRP A 95 -29.53 -5.32 -20.91
CA TRP A 95 -29.83 -4.04 -21.54
C TRP A 95 -29.04 -2.93 -20.84
N CYS A 96 -27.79 -2.76 -21.27
CA CYS A 96 -26.87 -1.76 -20.73
C CYS A 96 -26.36 -0.87 -21.88
N ASP A 97 -26.95 0.31 -22.03
CA ASP A 97 -26.56 1.33 -23.00
C ASP A 97 -26.68 2.73 -22.36
N SER A 98 -25.57 3.27 -21.85
CA SER A 98 -25.58 4.58 -21.17
C SER A 98 -25.92 5.74 -22.11
N THR A 99 -25.77 5.56 -23.43
CA THR A 99 -26.10 6.59 -24.42
C THR A 99 -27.60 6.91 -24.46
N LYS A 100 -28.43 6.03 -23.87
CA LYS A 100 -29.89 6.19 -23.78
C LYS A 100 -30.36 6.80 -22.46
N GLY A 101 -29.47 6.98 -21.49
CA GLY A 101 -29.77 7.62 -20.21
C GLY A 101 -28.69 7.40 -19.17
N ASP A 102 -28.33 8.47 -18.46
CA ASP A 102 -27.34 8.42 -17.37
C ASP A 102 -28.06 8.43 -16.02
N THR A 103 -27.88 7.37 -15.24
CA THR A 103 -28.54 7.14 -13.94
C THR A 103 -27.50 6.77 -12.90
N ASP A 104 -27.85 6.80 -11.62
CA ASP A 104 -26.93 6.42 -10.53
C ASP A 104 -26.33 5.00 -10.71
N ARG A 105 -27.05 4.09 -11.40
CA ARG A 105 -26.57 2.74 -11.71
C ARG A 105 -25.35 2.75 -12.64
N TYR A 106 -25.31 3.67 -13.61
CA TYR A 106 -24.16 3.83 -14.49
C TYR A 106 -22.99 4.49 -13.75
N ARG A 107 -23.24 5.39 -12.80
CA ARG A 107 -22.20 5.95 -11.93
C ARG A 107 -21.48 4.84 -11.16
N GLU A 108 -22.23 3.95 -10.50
CA GLU A 108 -21.67 2.82 -9.76
C GLU A 108 -20.88 1.84 -10.66
N MET A 109 -21.41 1.57 -11.87
CA MET A 109 -20.71 0.76 -12.88
C MET A 109 -19.38 1.40 -13.30
N ARG A 110 -19.35 2.70 -13.61
CA ARG A 110 -18.13 3.43 -13.97
C ARG A 110 -17.10 3.42 -12.84
N GLU A 111 -17.52 3.61 -11.60
CA GLU A 111 -16.64 3.52 -10.44
C GLU A 111 -15.99 2.14 -10.32
N THR A 112 -16.77 1.09 -10.52
CA THR A 112 -16.28 -0.29 -10.44
C THR A 112 -15.35 -0.63 -11.60
N LEU A 113 -15.68 -0.21 -12.82
CA LEU A 113 -14.82 -0.37 -14.00
C LEU A 113 -13.49 0.40 -13.84
N LYS A 114 -13.50 1.61 -13.29
CA LYS A 114 -12.28 2.37 -12.99
C LYS A 114 -11.40 1.69 -11.94
N LYS A 115 -12.00 1.11 -10.89
CA LYS A 115 -11.26 0.26 -9.92
C LYS A 115 -10.65 -0.95 -10.61
N LEU A 116 -11.38 -1.61 -11.50
CA LEU A 116 -10.90 -2.74 -12.30
C LEU A 116 -9.74 -2.34 -13.23
N LEU A 117 -9.81 -1.16 -13.85
CA LEU A 117 -8.74 -0.62 -14.69
C LEU A 117 -7.48 -0.23 -13.92
N ASN A 118 -7.63 0.38 -12.75
CA ASN A 118 -6.49 0.65 -11.85
C ASN A 118 -5.79 -0.66 -11.44
N HIS A 119 -6.59 -1.70 -11.20
CA HIS A 119 -6.05 -3.02 -10.95
C HIS A 119 -5.33 -3.59 -12.18
N TYR A 120 -5.91 -3.47 -13.37
CA TYR A 120 -5.30 -3.94 -14.63
C TYR A 120 -3.88 -3.37 -14.85
N LEU A 121 -3.70 -2.06 -14.62
CA LEU A 121 -2.40 -1.39 -14.66
C LEU A 121 -1.41 -1.92 -13.63
N SER A 122 -1.85 -2.10 -12.38
CA SER A 122 -0.96 -2.56 -11.29
C SER A 122 -0.32 -3.92 -11.57
N THR A 123 -0.97 -4.73 -12.42
CA THR A 123 -0.51 -6.06 -12.82
C THR A 123 0.13 -6.10 -14.21
N ARG A 124 0.26 -4.96 -14.93
CA ARG A 124 0.70 -4.91 -16.34
C ARG A 124 0.00 -5.93 -17.24
N GLY A 125 -1.32 -6.09 -17.04
CA GLY A 125 -2.13 -7.11 -17.74
C GLY A 125 -1.76 -8.58 -17.48
N GLY A 126 -0.78 -8.87 -16.62
CA GLY A 126 -0.25 -10.21 -16.37
C GLY A 126 -0.48 -10.66 -14.93
N VAL A 127 -1.11 -11.83 -14.79
CA VAL A 127 -1.49 -12.50 -13.53
C VAL A 127 -2.82 -12.01 -12.94
N ALA A 128 -3.88 -12.80 -13.17
CA ALA A 128 -5.12 -12.71 -12.42
C ALA A 128 -4.84 -12.91 -10.92
N ASN A 129 -4.87 -11.82 -10.15
CA ASN A 129 -4.92 -11.90 -8.69
C ASN A 129 -6.39 -11.83 -8.22
N PHE A 130 -6.65 -12.13 -6.95
CA PHE A 130 -8.02 -12.18 -6.43
C PHE A 130 -8.76 -10.84 -6.46
N GLY A 131 -8.06 -9.70 -6.38
CA GLY A 131 -8.66 -8.36 -6.49
C GLY A 131 -9.24 -8.13 -7.88
N HIS A 132 -8.47 -8.45 -8.92
CA HIS A 132 -8.93 -8.40 -10.31
C HIS A 132 -10.17 -9.25 -10.52
N ILE A 133 -10.11 -10.50 -10.08
CA ILE A 133 -11.21 -11.46 -10.21
C ILE A 133 -12.45 -10.94 -9.47
N ALA A 134 -12.30 -10.48 -8.23
CA ALA A 134 -13.39 -9.94 -7.43
C ALA A 134 -14.06 -8.74 -8.11
N LEU A 135 -13.29 -7.81 -8.67
CA LEU A 135 -13.81 -6.66 -9.40
C LEU A 135 -14.54 -7.07 -10.69
N CYS A 136 -14.02 -8.05 -11.44
CA CYS A 136 -14.74 -8.59 -12.59
C CYS A 136 -16.08 -9.22 -12.18
N TYR A 137 -16.13 -9.97 -11.06
CA TYR A 137 -17.39 -10.49 -10.52
C TYR A 137 -18.31 -9.40 -9.96
N GLN A 138 -17.77 -8.29 -9.44
CA GLN A 138 -18.56 -7.15 -9.01
C GLN A 138 -19.18 -6.42 -10.21
N VAL A 139 -18.45 -6.26 -11.32
CA VAL A 139 -19.02 -5.77 -12.59
C VAL A 139 -20.14 -6.70 -13.06
N MET A 140 -19.95 -8.02 -12.96
CA MET A 140 -20.99 -8.99 -13.28
C MET A 140 -22.21 -8.89 -12.36
N ASP A 141 -22.01 -8.67 -11.07
CA ASP A 141 -23.09 -8.49 -10.09
C ASP A 141 -23.91 -7.23 -10.42
N LEU A 142 -23.25 -6.12 -10.72
CA LEU A 142 -23.91 -4.88 -11.16
C LEU A 142 -24.66 -5.07 -12.49
N LEU A 143 -24.06 -5.77 -13.46
CA LEU A 143 -24.72 -6.13 -14.71
C LEU A 143 -26.01 -6.90 -14.46
N SER A 144 -25.95 -7.89 -13.57
CA SER A 144 -27.09 -8.73 -13.23
C SER A 144 -28.17 -8.02 -12.42
N SER A 145 -27.77 -7.15 -11.49
CA SER A 145 -28.68 -6.45 -10.59
C SER A 145 -29.44 -5.33 -11.29
N TYR A 146 -28.81 -4.64 -12.23
CA TYR A 146 -29.35 -3.42 -12.81
C TYR A 146 -29.81 -3.54 -14.25
N PHE A 147 -29.20 -4.44 -15.03
CA PHE A 147 -29.34 -4.45 -16.48
C PHE A 147 -29.86 -5.79 -17.03
N LEU A 148 -30.02 -6.82 -16.19
CA LEU A 148 -30.59 -8.09 -16.60
C LEU A 148 -32.07 -7.94 -16.97
N VAL A 149 -32.43 -8.32 -18.19
CA VAL A 149 -33.82 -8.38 -18.64
C VAL A 149 -34.42 -9.72 -18.21
N ARG A 150 -35.40 -9.70 -17.29
CA ARG A 150 -36.08 -10.92 -16.84
C ARG A 150 -37.08 -11.38 -17.89
N THR A 151 -37.18 -12.70 -18.09
CA THR A 151 -38.08 -13.34 -19.06
C THR A 151 -39.54 -12.92 -18.92
N GLY A 152 -39.99 -12.55 -17.72
CA GLY A 152 -41.35 -12.03 -17.46
C GLY A 152 -41.61 -10.58 -17.89
N ASP A 153 -40.58 -9.79 -18.19
CA ASP A 153 -40.69 -8.37 -18.58
C ASP A 153 -40.68 -8.16 -20.10
N ARG A 154 -40.54 -9.25 -20.88
CA ARG A 154 -40.75 -9.21 -22.34
C ARG A 154 -42.23 -9.00 -22.58
N HIS A 155 -42.61 -7.97 -23.37
CA HIS A 155 -44.00 -7.78 -23.79
C HIS A 155 -44.55 -9.10 -24.36
N LEU A 156 -45.52 -9.66 -23.66
CA LEU A 156 -46.19 -10.92 -23.94
C LEU A 156 -46.94 -10.85 -25.27
N GLU A 157 -46.33 -11.33 -26.35
CA GLU A 157 -47.08 -11.99 -27.41
C GLU A 157 -47.03 -13.50 -27.13
N ASP A 158 -48.21 -14.14 -27.03
CA ASP A 158 -48.47 -15.56 -26.68
C ASP A 158 -47.78 -16.63 -27.57
N GLY A 159 -46.73 -16.26 -28.33
CA GLY A 159 -45.88 -17.13 -29.14
C GLY A 159 -44.39 -17.14 -28.77
N ALA A 160 -43.90 -16.23 -27.91
CA ALA A 160 -42.47 -16.07 -27.62
C ALA A 160 -41.86 -17.19 -26.76
N ASP A 161 -42.60 -17.72 -25.77
CA ASP A 161 -42.12 -18.76 -24.84
C ASP A 161 -41.67 -20.06 -25.52
N ARG A 162 -42.38 -20.49 -26.58
CA ARG A 162 -41.99 -21.67 -27.37
C ARG A 162 -40.85 -21.37 -28.35
N PHE A 163 -40.69 -20.11 -28.74
CA PHE A 163 -39.67 -19.69 -29.68
C PHE A 163 -38.30 -19.57 -29.00
N GLU A 164 -38.24 -18.97 -27.82
CA GLU A 164 -37.00 -18.76 -27.06
C GLU A 164 -36.47 -20.07 -26.49
N ASN A 165 -37.33 -20.90 -25.87
CA ASN A 165 -36.99 -22.27 -25.49
C ASN A 165 -36.44 -23.08 -26.68
N ARG A 166 -37.02 -22.89 -27.88
CA ARG A 166 -36.53 -23.57 -29.09
C ARG A 166 -35.14 -23.07 -29.49
N LEU A 167 -34.90 -21.77 -29.40
CA LEU A 167 -33.64 -21.15 -29.78
C LEU A 167 -32.51 -21.58 -28.84
N SER A 168 -32.79 -21.63 -27.54
CA SER A 168 -31.88 -22.19 -26.53
C SER A 168 -31.58 -23.67 -26.78
N GLN A 169 -32.61 -24.51 -26.98
CA GLN A 169 -32.42 -25.94 -27.24
C GLN A 169 -31.54 -26.21 -28.47
N ILE A 170 -31.73 -25.41 -29.53
CA ILE A 170 -30.92 -25.47 -30.74
C ILE A 170 -29.46 -25.10 -30.45
N ASN A 171 -29.23 -24.00 -29.73
CA ASN A 171 -27.88 -23.52 -29.43
C ASN A 171 -27.13 -24.47 -28.49
N ASN A 172 -27.80 -25.02 -27.47
CA ASN A 172 -27.20 -25.98 -26.54
C ASN A 172 -26.78 -27.26 -27.26
N TYR A 173 -27.63 -27.80 -28.13
CA TYR A 173 -27.28 -28.98 -28.92
C TYR A 173 -26.09 -28.72 -29.84
N ILE A 174 -26.08 -27.58 -30.54
CA ILE A 174 -24.98 -27.21 -31.43
C ILE A 174 -23.69 -27.03 -30.63
N ARG A 175 -23.71 -26.35 -29.48
CA ARG A 175 -22.52 -26.17 -28.64
C ARG A 175 -21.95 -27.49 -28.11
N ALA A 176 -22.80 -28.41 -27.67
CA ALA A 176 -22.33 -29.70 -27.16
C ALA A 176 -21.79 -30.63 -28.27
N ASN A 177 -22.12 -30.37 -29.53
CA ASN A 177 -21.84 -31.30 -30.63
C ASN A 177 -21.22 -30.65 -31.88
N TYR A 178 -20.76 -29.39 -31.82
CA TYR A 178 -20.31 -28.65 -33.01
C TYR A 178 -19.12 -29.34 -33.68
N ASN A 179 -18.23 -29.92 -32.89
CA ASN A 179 -17.06 -30.66 -33.32
C ASN A 179 -17.38 -32.07 -33.90
N GLN A 180 -18.65 -32.50 -33.88
CA GLN A 180 -19.11 -33.77 -34.43
C GLN A 180 -19.85 -33.57 -35.76
N SER A 181 -20.00 -34.64 -36.54
CA SER A 181 -20.76 -34.63 -37.80
C SER A 181 -22.28 -34.58 -37.57
N ILE A 182 -22.80 -33.42 -37.16
CA ILE A 182 -24.24 -33.19 -36.96
C ILE A 182 -24.92 -32.60 -38.19
N SER A 183 -26.13 -33.08 -38.47
CA SER A 183 -27.00 -32.61 -39.56
C SER A 183 -28.28 -31.95 -39.03
N LEU A 184 -29.01 -31.28 -39.93
CA LEU A 184 -30.32 -30.72 -39.59
C LEU A 184 -31.34 -31.80 -39.19
N ASN A 185 -31.18 -33.03 -39.69
CA ASN A 185 -32.01 -34.17 -39.31
C ASN A 185 -31.71 -34.64 -37.88
N ASP A 186 -30.45 -34.60 -37.46
CA ASP A 186 -30.06 -34.99 -36.10
C ASP A 186 -30.60 -33.98 -35.10
N LEU A 187 -30.46 -32.68 -35.40
CA LEU A 187 -31.06 -31.60 -34.61
C LEU A 187 -32.59 -31.71 -34.58
N ALA A 188 -33.22 -32.03 -35.72
CA ALA A 188 -34.67 -32.27 -35.76
C ALA A 188 -35.07 -33.45 -34.87
N SER A 189 -34.33 -34.55 -34.93
CA SER A 189 -34.64 -35.76 -34.16
C SER A 189 -34.48 -35.52 -32.66
N GLN A 190 -33.41 -34.82 -32.26
CA GLN A 190 -33.15 -34.47 -30.87
C GLN A 190 -34.22 -33.56 -30.26
N LEU A 191 -34.75 -32.63 -31.06
CA LEU A 191 -35.72 -31.63 -30.60
C LEU A 191 -37.19 -32.04 -30.84
N TYR A 192 -37.42 -33.26 -31.33
CA TYR A 192 -38.72 -33.77 -31.78
C TYR A 192 -39.39 -32.86 -32.85
N LEU A 193 -38.51 -32.37 -33.72
CA LEU A 193 -38.56 -31.58 -34.98
C LEU A 193 -39.11 -32.20 -36.25
N SER A 194 -39.92 -31.46 -37.03
CA SER A 194 -39.82 -31.62 -38.49
C SER A 194 -38.63 -30.83 -39.03
N VAL A 195 -37.89 -31.44 -39.95
CA VAL A 195 -36.75 -30.83 -40.67
C VAL A 195 -37.18 -29.58 -41.44
N GLY A 196 -38.39 -29.61 -42.02
CA GLY A 196 -38.95 -28.47 -42.74
C GLY A 196 -39.21 -27.25 -41.86
N TYR A 197 -39.64 -27.46 -40.61
CA TYR A 197 -39.78 -26.39 -39.62
C TYR A 197 -38.41 -25.78 -39.28
N LEU A 198 -37.42 -26.60 -38.94
CA LEU A 198 -36.08 -26.11 -38.59
C LEU A 198 -35.40 -25.39 -39.76
N SER A 199 -35.54 -25.88 -40.98
CA SER A 199 -34.98 -25.20 -42.16
C SER A 199 -35.53 -23.78 -42.33
N ARG A 200 -36.86 -23.60 -42.17
CA ARG A 200 -37.49 -22.28 -42.17
C ARG A 200 -37.07 -21.44 -40.96
N PHE A 201 -36.92 -22.06 -39.79
CA PHE A 201 -36.46 -21.42 -38.57
C PHE A 201 -35.06 -20.82 -38.75
N PHE A 202 -34.10 -21.58 -39.30
CA PHE A 202 -32.75 -21.08 -39.53
C PHE A 202 -32.71 -19.92 -40.52
N LYS A 203 -33.42 -20.06 -41.65
CA LYS A 203 -33.48 -19.01 -42.67
C LYS A 203 -34.13 -17.72 -42.14
N LYS A 204 -35.18 -17.85 -41.31
CA LYS A 204 -35.89 -16.70 -40.73
C LYS A 204 -35.06 -16.00 -39.64
N ASN A 205 -34.44 -16.76 -38.75
CA ASN A 205 -33.87 -16.21 -37.51
C ASN A 205 -32.36 -15.93 -37.59
N TYR A 206 -31.61 -16.72 -38.35
CA TYR A 206 -30.16 -16.55 -38.51
C TYR A 206 -29.77 -16.02 -39.89
N GLY A 207 -30.75 -15.77 -40.77
CA GLY A 207 -30.53 -15.30 -42.15
C GLY A 207 -29.80 -16.31 -43.04
N MET A 208 -29.56 -17.53 -42.56
CA MET A 208 -28.74 -18.55 -43.22
C MET A 208 -29.30 -19.94 -42.96
N ASN A 209 -28.85 -20.94 -43.72
CA ASN A 209 -29.22 -22.34 -43.47
C ASN A 209 -28.38 -22.94 -42.32
N PHE A 210 -28.83 -24.07 -41.76
CA PHE A 210 -28.16 -24.75 -40.65
C PHE A 210 -26.68 -25.07 -40.92
N ALA A 211 -26.35 -25.53 -42.13
CA ALA A 211 -24.97 -25.89 -42.46
C ALA A 211 -24.04 -24.67 -42.45
N ALA A 212 -24.53 -23.53 -42.95
CA ALA A 212 -23.81 -22.26 -42.91
C ALA A 212 -23.67 -21.73 -41.47
N TYR A 213 -24.72 -21.86 -40.65
CA TYR A 213 -24.66 -21.48 -39.24
C TYR A 213 -23.65 -22.33 -38.45
N LEU A 214 -23.73 -23.65 -38.58
CA LEU A 214 -22.79 -24.57 -37.96
C LEU A 214 -21.36 -24.33 -38.42
N ALA A 215 -21.15 -24.06 -39.71
CA ALA A 215 -19.84 -23.71 -40.22
C ALA A 215 -19.28 -22.44 -39.55
N ASN A 216 -20.08 -21.39 -39.35
CA ASN A 216 -19.64 -20.18 -38.65
C ASN A 216 -19.27 -20.46 -37.18
N VAL A 217 -20.06 -21.27 -36.46
CA VAL A 217 -19.73 -21.67 -35.08
C VAL A 217 -18.40 -22.42 -35.02
N ARG A 218 -18.18 -23.37 -35.94
CA ARG A 218 -16.91 -24.11 -36.03
C ARG A 218 -15.72 -23.23 -36.43
N LEU A 219 -15.95 -22.28 -37.34
CA LEU A 219 -14.93 -21.32 -37.76
C LEU A 219 -14.51 -20.41 -36.61
N TYR A 220 -15.45 -19.97 -35.78
CA TYR A 220 -15.17 -19.16 -34.59
C TYR A 220 -14.17 -19.86 -33.66
N HIS A 221 -14.44 -21.11 -33.26
CA HIS A 221 -13.50 -21.89 -32.44
C HIS A 221 -12.17 -22.19 -33.16
N ALA A 222 -12.20 -22.40 -34.47
CA ALA A 222 -11.00 -22.66 -35.25
C ALA A 222 -10.07 -21.43 -35.38
N VAL A 223 -10.59 -20.21 -35.24
CA VAL A 223 -9.75 -18.99 -35.25
C VAL A 223 -8.83 -18.96 -34.04
N ASP A 224 -9.32 -19.29 -32.85
CA ASP A 224 -8.51 -19.35 -31.64
C ASP A 224 -7.39 -20.39 -31.78
N ASP A 225 -7.73 -21.59 -32.27
CA ASP A 225 -6.73 -22.64 -32.53
C ASP A 225 -5.69 -22.21 -33.57
N LEU A 226 -6.09 -21.40 -34.56
CA LEU A 226 -5.18 -20.87 -35.59
C LEU A 226 -4.20 -19.83 -35.05
N LEU A 227 -4.63 -19.03 -34.06
CA LEU A 227 -3.87 -17.95 -33.45
C LEU A 227 -2.93 -18.45 -32.34
N TYR A 228 -3.44 -19.30 -31.45
CA TYR A 228 -2.75 -19.64 -30.20
C TYR A 228 -2.09 -21.02 -30.20
N THR A 229 -2.16 -21.76 -31.30
CA THR A 229 -1.56 -23.10 -31.39
C THR A 229 -0.75 -23.33 -32.66
N GLU A 230 0.26 -24.20 -32.55
CA GLU A 230 1.07 -24.69 -33.68
C GLU A 230 0.44 -25.87 -34.41
N GLN A 231 -0.79 -26.25 -34.07
CA GLN A 231 -1.49 -27.38 -34.68
C GLN A 231 -1.57 -27.19 -36.20
N PRO A 232 -1.27 -28.21 -37.03
CA PRO A 232 -1.47 -28.09 -38.47
C PRO A 232 -2.90 -27.67 -38.81
N VAL A 233 -3.08 -26.76 -39.77
CA VAL A 233 -4.42 -26.28 -40.22
C VAL A 233 -5.34 -27.46 -40.55
N THR A 234 -4.76 -28.55 -41.08
CA THR A 234 -5.48 -29.78 -41.36
C THR A 234 -6.12 -30.38 -40.11
N ARG A 235 -5.39 -30.42 -39.00
CA ARG A 235 -5.86 -30.93 -37.71
C ARG A 235 -6.91 -30.02 -37.08
N ILE A 236 -6.69 -28.71 -37.10
CA ILE A 236 -7.67 -27.73 -36.61
C ILE A 236 -9.02 -27.89 -37.32
N ALA A 237 -9.00 -28.10 -38.64
CA ALA A 237 -10.22 -28.33 -39.39
C ALA A 237 -10.99 -29.56 -38.87
N TYR A 238 -10.29 -30.67 -38.61
CA TYR A 238 -10.92 -31.89 -38.10
C TYR A 238 -11.37 -31.76 -36.63
N ASP A 239 -10.53 -31.17 -35.77
CA ASP A 239 -10.82 -31.01 -34.34
C ASP A 239 -12.03 -30.09 -34.12
N ASN A 240 -12.29 -29.16 -35.04
CA ASN A 240 -13.48 -28.31 -35.07
C ASN A 240 -14.64 -28.88 -35.90
N GLY A 241 -14.60 -30.16 -36.28
CA GLY A 241 -15.74 -30.88 -36.88
C GLY A 241 -15.94 -30.72 -38.39
N PHE A 242 -15.00 -30.13 -39.14
CA PHE A 242 -15.08 -30.11 -40.61
C PHE A 242 -14.77 -31.48 -41.21
N SER A 243 -15.53 -31.87 -42.23
CA SER A 243 -15.37 -33.17 -42.89
C SER A 243 -14.06 -33.30 -43.66
N ASN A 244 -13.50 -32.19 -44.12
CA ASN A 244 -12.16 -32.10 -44.68
C ASN A 244 -11.68 -30.64 -44.75
N VAL A 245 -10.38 -30.50 -44.97
CA VAL A 245 -9.66 -29.21 -45.03
C VAL A 245 -10.12 -28.33 -46.19
N THR A 246 -10.55 -28.91 -47.31
CA THR A 246 -11.04 -28.15 -48.48
C THR A 246 -12.33 -27.40 -48.14
N VAL A 247 -13.25 -28.04 -47.43
CA VAL A 247 -14.50 -27.42 -46.96
C VAL A 247 -14.19 -26.34 -45.93
N PHE A 248 -13.29 -26.61 -44.99
CA PHE A 248 -12.82 -25.63 -44.00
C PHE A 248 -12.23 -24.39 -44.68
N ASN A 249 -11.27 -24.55 -45.59
CA ASN A 249 -10.62 -23.44 -46.29
C ASN A 249 -11.63 -22.60 -47.08
N LYS A 250 -12.61 -23.23 -47.73
CA LYS A 250 -13.65 -22.52 -48.48
C LYS A 250 -14.56 -21.72 -47.55
N ALA A 251 -14.98 -22.32 -46.44
CA ALA A 251 -15.81 -21.64 -45.43
C ALA A 251 -15.04 -20.48 -44.79
N PHE A 252 -13.79 -20.71 -44.38
CA PHE A 252 -12.92 -19.71 -43.77
C PHE A 252 -12.68 -18.53 -44.70
N LYS A 253 -12.35 -18.79 -45.98
CA LYS A 253 -12.16 -17.73 -46.97
C LYS A 253 -13.43 -16.95 -47.27
N ALA A 254 -14.60 -17.59 -47.23
CA ALA A 254 -15.87 -16.91 -47.38
C ALA A 254 -16.19 -15.99 -46.18
N ALA A 255 -15.83 -16.41 -44.96
CA ALA A 255 -16.09 -15.65 -43.74
C ALA A 255 -15.06 -14.52 -43.50
N TYR A 256 -13.76 -14.81 -43.66
CA TYR A 256 -12.66 -13.92 -43.29
C TYR A 256 -11.93 -13.29 -44.49
N GLY A 257 -12.33 -13.62 -45.73
CA GLY A 257 -11.75 -13.06 -46.95
C GLY A 257 -10.41 -13.66 -47.39
N GLU A 258 -9.72 -14.40 -46.53
CA GLU A 258 -8.42 -15.02 -46.79
C GLU A 258 -8.33 -16.50 -46.37
N THR A 259 -7.22 -17.19 -46.67
CA THR A 259 -7.07 -18.61 -46.31
C THR A 259 -6.61 -18.76 -44.85
N PRO A 260 -6.96 -19.86 -44.14
CA PRO A 260 -6.50 -20.09 -42.76
C PRO A 260 -4.97 -20.01 -42.59
N SER A 261 -4.22 -20.52 -43.56
CA SER A 261 -2.75 -20.45 -43.54
C SER A 261 -2.23 -19.03 -43.75
N ALA A 262 -2.90 -18.23 -44.59
CA ALA A 262 -2.56 -16.81 -44.77
C ALA A 262 -2.90 -16.00 -43.51
N PHE A 263 -4.08 -16.26 -42.93
CA PHE A 263 -4.53 -15.68 -41.66
C PHE A 263 -3.55 -15.97 -40.52
N ARG A 264 -3.17 -17.24 -40.32
CA ARG A 264 -2.14 -17.62 -39.33
C ARG A 264 -0.80 -16.94 -39.62
N LYS A 265 -0.37 -16.89 -40.88
CA LYS A 265 0.90 -16.26 -41.25
C LYS A 265 0.88 -14.76 -41.00
N GLN A 266 -0.22 -14.07 -41.29
CA GLN A 266 -0.39 -12.65 -40.96
C GLN A 266 -0.42 -12.42 -39.46
N ALA A 267 -1.10 -13.27 -38.69
CA ALA A 267 -1.11 -13.21 -37.23
C ALA A 267 0.29 -13.41 -36.64
N LYS A 268 1.06 -14.40 -37.13
CA LYS A 268 2.45 -14.63 -36.73
C LYS A 268 3.44 -13.55 -37.20
N VAL A 269 3.17 -12.91 -38.34
CA VAL A 269 3.97 -11.77 -38.83
C VAL A 269 3.64 -10.50 -38.03
N LYS A 270 2.45 -10.39 -37.43
CA LYS A 270 2.13 -9.38 -36.41
C LYS A 270 2.74 -9.67 -35.03
N GLU A 271 3.18 -10.90 -34.76
CA GLU A 271 3.88 -11.30 -33.53
C GLU A 271 5.41 -11.13 -33.57
N GLN A 272 5.99 -10.65 -34.67
CA GLN A 272 7.41 -10.30 -34.72
C GLN A 272 7.65 -8.78 -34.62
N ASN A 273 8.09 -8.38 -33.42
CA ASN A 273 8.93 -7.21 -33.05
C ASN A 273 8.28 -5.84 -32.76
N ALA A 274 8.72 -5.28 -31.61
CA ALA A 274 8.82 -3.88 -31.16
C ALA A 274 7.56 -2.98 -31.19
N GLN A 275 6.78 -3.00 -32.27
CA GLN A 275 5.62 -2.12 -32.46
C GLN A 275 4.44 -2.47 -31.54
N LYS A 276 4.32 -3.73 -31.11
CA LYS A 276 3.29 -4.18 -30.17
C LYS A 276 3.63 -3.76 -28.74
N GLU A 277 4.89 -3.93 -28.31
CA GLU A 277 5.36 -3.47 -27.00
C GLU A 277 5.25 -1.93 -26.88
N GLU A 278 5.62 -1.19 -27.93
CA GLU A 278 5.48 0.27 -27.97
C GLU A 278 4.01 0.72 -27.92
N ASN A 279 3.10 -0.01 -28.59
CA ASN A 279 1.67 0.30 -28.54
C ASN A 279 1.01 -0.10 -27.21
N ASP A 280 1.41 -1.22 -26.62
CA ASP A 280 0.92 -1.67 -25.30
C ASP A 280 1.39 -0.68 -24.22
N GLN A 281 2.65 -0.22 -24.29
CA GLN A 281 3.18 0.82 -23.41
C GLN A 281 2.43 2.16 -23.57
N LEU A 282 2.17 2.60 -24.81
CA LEU A 282 1.39 3.82 -25.07
C LEU A 282 -0.06 3.71 -24.53
N VAL A 283 -0.67 2.53 -24.62
CA VAL A 283 -2.01 2.27 -24.07
C VAL A 283 -1.98 2.34 -22.54
N GLU A 284 -0.96 1.77 -21.89
CA GLU A 284 -0.77 1.85 -20.44
C GLU A 284 -0.56 3.30 -19.98
N GLU A 285 0.33 4.06 -20.64
CA GLU A 285 0.60 5.48 -20.33
C GLU A 285 -0.67 6.34 -20.41
N ARG A 286 -1.47 6.18 -21.48
CA ARG A 286 -2.74 6.92 -21.63
C ARG A 286 -3.77 6.50 -20.59
N LEU A 287 -3.84 5.22 -20.24
CA LEU A 287 -4.73 4.74 -19.19
C LEU A 287 -4.34 5.29 -17.81
N GLU A 288 -3.05 5.37 -17.50
CA GLU A 288 -2.52 6.00 -16.30
C GLU A 288 -2.92 7.48 -16.24
N GLU A 289 -2.76 8.22 -17.33
CA GLU A 289 -3.15 9.63 -17.41
C GLU A 289 -4.66 9.83 -17.19
N PHE A 290 -5.49 9.01 -17.83
CA PHE A 290 -6.94 9.03 -17.64
C PHE A 290 -7.33 8.83 -16.17
N LEU A 291 -6.77 7.80 -15.51
CA LEU A 291 -7.08 7.49 -14.11
C LEU A 291 -6.53 8.55 -13.14
N ARG A 292 -5.37 9.12 -13.41
CA ARG A 292 -4.80 10.23 -12.65
C ARG A 292 -5.71 11.46 -12.70
N ASN A 293 -6.18 11.81 -13.90
CA ASN A 293 -7.05 12.97 -14.11
C ASN A 293 -8.44 12.78 -13.49
N ASP A 294 -9.02 11.57 -13.56
CA ASP A 294 -10.28 11.23 -12.86
C ASP A 294 -10.13 11.35 -11.33
N GLY A 295 -9.00 10.87 -10.77
CA GLY A 295 -8.68 11.03 -9.35
C GLY A 295 -8.66 12.49 -8.91
N LEU A 296 -8.05 13.37 -9.71
CA LEU A 296 -7.97 14.81 -9.46
C LEU A 296 -9.35 15.50 -9.57
N GLN A 297 -10.19 15.11 -10.54
CA GLN A 297 -11.54 15.68 -10.69
C GLN A 297 -12.50 15.22 -9.58
N ARG A 298 -12.33 14.01 -9.05
CA ARG A 298 -13.13 13.48 -7.93
C ARG A 298 -12.88 14.18 -6.60
N GLU A 299 -11.67 14.71 -6.38
CA GLU A 299 -11.37 15.55 -5.20
C GLU A 299 -12.31 16.78 -5.11
N GLU A 300 -12.84 17.25 -6.24
CA GLU A 300 -13.74 18.42 -6.29
C GLU A 300 -15.23 18.07 -6.06
N GLN A 301 -15.66 16.81 -6.22
CA GLN A 301 -17.09 16.45 -6.32
C GLN A 301 -17.65 15.50 -5.25
N LYS A 302 -16.82 14.81 -4.45
CA LYS A 302 -17.35 13.93 -3.38
C LYS A 302 -17.67 14.70 -2.09
N THR A 303 -18.76 14.29 -1.44
CA THR A 303 -19.14 14.70 -0.08
C THR A 303 -17.98 14.45 0.86
N LYS A 304 -17.39 15.52 1.37
CA LYS A 304 -16.26 15.46 2.31
C LYS A 304 -16.73 14.77 3.58
N GLU A 305 -15.91 13.86 4.10
CA GLU A 305 -16.16 13.23 5.38
C GLU A 305 -16.01 14.30 6.48
N GLU A 306 -17.14 14.77 7.00
CA GLU A 306 -17.18 15.78 8.07
C GLU A 306 -17.11 15.08 9.43
N VAL A 307 -16.01 15.31 10.16
CA VAL A 307 -15.85 14.84 11.53
C VAL A 307 -16.02 16.02 12.47
N ARG A 308 -17.04 15.95 13.35
CA ARG A 308 -17.29 16.96 14.38
C ARG A 308 -16.66 16.57 15.69
N ILE A 309 -15.84 17.45 16.24
CA ILE A 309 -15.12 17.23 17.50
C ILE A 309 -15.28 18.46 18.37
N GLU A 310 -15.57 18.25 19.65
CA GLU A 310 -15.81 19.32 20.62
C GLU A 310 -14.88 19.17 21.82
N PHE A 311 -14.24 20.27 22.24
CA PHE A 311 -13.36 20.33 23.39
C PHE A 311 -13.79 21.46 24.34
N SER A 312 -13.74 21.22 25.64
CA SER A 312 -13.78 22.30 26.65
C SER A 312 -12.35 22.68 27.02
N VAL A 313 -12.02 23.97 27.00
CA VAL A 313 -10.66 24.43 27.36
C VAL A 313 -10.43 24.52 28.87
N GLN A 314 -11.46 24.23 29.69
CA GLN A 314 -11.32 24.20 31.16
C GLN A 314 -10.64 22.93 31.66
N THR A 315 -10.78 21.82 30.92
CA THR A 315 -10.09 20.57 31.23
C THR A 315 -8.68 20.63 30.65
N GLN A 316 -7.68 20.76 31.52
CA GLN A 316 -6.30 20.78 31.09
C GLN A 316 -5.38 20.01 32.07
N GLU A 317 -4.45 19.25 31.50
CA GLU A 317 -3.43 18.48 32.22
C GLU A 317 -2.04 18.79 31.64
N GLN A 318 -0.96 18.40 32.31
CA GLN A 318 0.38 18.61 31.75
C GLN A 318 0.58 17.74 30.50
N THR A 319 0.99 18.35 29.38
CA THR A 319 1.30 17.62 28.15
C THR A 319 2.47 16.66 28.38
N LYS A 320 2.27 15.37 28.02
CA LYS A 320 3.32 14.35 28.04
C LYS A 320 4.06 14.28 26.69
N TYR A 321 5.28 14.78 26.63
CA TYR A 321 6.03 14.89 25.37
C TYR A 321 6.71 13.57 24.93
N ILE A 322 5.93 12.54 24.59
CA ILE A 322 6.43 11.20 24.22
C ILE A 322 7.31 11.19 22.96
N TRP A 323 7.28 12.26 22.15
CA TRP A 323 8.05 12.40 20.92
C TRP A 323 9.35 13.21 21.08
N LYS A 324 9.56 13.87 22.23
CA LYS A 324 10.78 14.65 22.53
C LYS A 324 11.78 13.88 23.40
N ASP A 325 11.46 12.64 23.75
CA ASP A 325 12.31 11.90 24.68
C ASP A 325 13.65 11.54 24.03
N MET A 326 13.61 10.86 22.88
CA MET A 326 14.81 10.35 22.22
C MET A 326 14.68 10.28 20.69
N ILE A 327 15.83 10.21 20.02
CA ILE A 327 15.96 9.81 18.60
C ILE A 327 16.85 8.58 18.49
N ASN A 328 16.63 7.74 17.47
CA ASN A 328 17.47 6.58 17.20
C ASN A 328 18.33 6.81 15.94
N ILE A 329 19.66 6.74 16.10
CA ILE A 329 20.64 7.09 15.06
C ILE A 329 21.33 5.87 14.44
N GLY A 330 21.15 4.66 14.98
CA GLY A 330 21.79 3.47 14.41
C GLY A 330 22.97 2.94 15.22
N ALA A 331 23.97 2.41 14.52
CA ALA A 331 25.17 1.87 15.15
C ALA A 331 26.06 3.01 15.71
N ALA A 332 26.80 2.72 16.77
CA ALA A 332 27.70 3.67 17.42
C ALA A 332 28.73 4.25 16.43
N GLU A 333 29.24 3.42 15.52
CA GLU A 333 30.21 3.84 14.50
C GLU A 333 29.69 4.94 13.57
N ASP A 334 28.38 5.00 13.32
CA ASP A 334 27.78 6.05 12.47
C ASP A 334 27.95 7.42 13.13
N LEU A 335 27.90 7.49 14.47
CA LEU A 335 28.14 8.71 15.25
C LEU A 335 29.61 9.16 15.23
N LEU A 336 30.53 8.43 14.60
CA LEU A 336 31.90 8.90 14.35
C LEU A 336 32.00 9.74 13.06
N ARG A 337 31.03 9.60 12.15
CA ARG A 337 30.99 10.32 10.87
C ARG A 337 30.53 11.76 11.09
N SER A 338 31.25 12.72 10.52
CA SER A 338 30.94 14.15 10.62
C SER A 338 29.53 14.48 10.14
N GLU A 339 29.10 13.85 9.04
CA GLU A 339 27.84 14.07 8.36
C GLU A 339 26.65 13.63 9.22
N ILE A 340 26.80 12.51 9.94
CA ILE A 340 25.80 12.04 10.91
C ILE A 340 25.73 13.00 12.10
N ARG A 341 26.89 13.47 12.61
CA ARG A 341 26.94 14.44 13.71
C ARG A 341 26.25 15.76 13.35
N GLU A 342 26.48 16.26 12.14
CA GLU A 342 25.80 17.44 11.61
C GLU A 342 24.28 17.24 11.54
N HIS A 343 23.83 16.07 11.07
CA HIS A 343 22.41 15.72 11.06
C HIS A 343 21.83 15.61 12.47
N VAL A 344 22.54 15.03 13.43
CA VAL A 344 22.11 14.97 14.84
C VAL A 344 21.95 16.37 15.43
N ILE A 345 22.88 17.30 15.18
CA ILE A 345 22.77 18.69 15.64
C ILE A 345 21.55 19.37 15.00
N TYR A 346 21.39 19.25 13.68
CA TYR A 346 20.27 19.83 12.96
C TYR A 346 18.93 19.30 13.48
N LEU A 347 18.83 17.98 13.66
CA LEU A 347 17.64 17.33 14.19
C LEU A 347 17.41 17.69 15.66
N LYS A 348 18.45 17.92 16.47
CA LYS A 348 18.26 18.40 17.84
C LYS A 348 17.60 19.78 17.84
N GLU A 349 18.04 20.69 16.97
CA GLU A 349 17.46 22.03 16.87
C GLU A 349 16.00 21.99 16.41
N ALA A 350 15.69 21.14 15.42
CA ALA A 350 14.33 20.98 14.89
C ALA A 350 13.41 20.19 15.84
N LEU A 351 13.91 19.10 16.43
CA LEU A 351 13.11 18.08 17.10
C LEU A 351 13.19 18.12 18.63
N GLN A 352 14.12 18.88 19.21
CA GLN A 352 14.24 19.10 20.66
C GLN A 352 14.30 17.80 21.49
N PHE A 353 14.90 16.73 20.96
CA PHE A 353 15.07 15.48 21.70
C PHE A 353 16.18 15.61 22.77
N HIS A 354 16.09 14.79 23.82
CA HIS A 354 17.04 14.82 24.94
C HIS A 354 18.04 13.67 24.91
N TYR A 355 17.61 12.51 24.43
CA TYR A 355 18.44 11.30 24.35
C TYR A 355 18.75 10.91 22.90
N VAL A 356 19.95 10.40 22.67
CA VAL A 356 20.32 9.72 21.42
C VAL A 356 20.51 8.24 21.72
N ARG A 357 19.69 7.41 21.09
CA ARG A 357 19.80 5.96 21.13
C ARG A 357 20.73 5.45 20.04
N PHE A 358 21.67 4.61 20.42
CA PHE A 358 22.61 3.94 19.52
C PHE A 358 23.04 2.59 20.09
N TRP A 359 23.46 1.67 19.22
CA TRP A 359 23.84 0.30 19.58
C TRP A 359 25.23 -0.09 19.06
N ASN A 360 25.67 -1.33 19.29
CA ASN A 360 26.97 -1.84 18.83
C ASN A 360 28.19 -1.10 19.39
N ILE A 361 28.13 -0.63 20.65
CA ILE A 361 29.31 -0.05 21.31
C ILE A 361 30.45 -1.06 21.49
N PHE A 362 30.17 -2.36 21.41
CA PHE A 362 31.15 -3.45 21.54
C PHE A 362 31.57 -4.06 20.19
N SER A 363 31.38 -3.33 19.08
CA SER A 363 31.87 -3.79 17.77
C SER A 363 33.38 -3.58 17.64
N LYS A 364 34.00 -4.29 16.68
CA LYS A 364 35.41 -4.10 16.32
C LYS A 364 35.67 -2.69 15.80
N ASP A 365 34.71 -2.10 15.10
CA ASP A 365 34.74 -0.71 14.65
C ASP A 365 34.68 0.30 15.81
N MET A 366 34.27 -0.12 17.01
CA MET A 366 34.38 0.71 18.21
C MET A 366 35.69 0.50 18.97
N LEU A 367 36.60 -0.34 18.45
CA LEU A 367 37.87 -0.73 19.07
C LEU A 367 37.72 -1.38 20.45
N ILE A 368 36.58 -2.04 20.70
CA ILE A 368 36.32 -2.75 21.95
C ILE A 368 36.13 -4.23 21.62
N ASP A 369 37.22 -4.99 21.72
CA ASP A 369 37.22 -6.42 21.46
C ASP A 369 36.90 -7.22 22.73
N ILE A 370 35.64 -7.61 22.86
CA ILE A 370 35.15 -8.40 23.99
C ILE A 370 35.77 -9.80 24.09
N SER A 371 36.43 -10.28 23.02
CA SER A 371 37.06 -11.60 23.00
C SER A 371 38.45 -11.62 23.64
N SER A 372 39.16 -10.48 23.62
CA SER A 372 40.57 -10.32 24.00
C SER A 372 40.82 -9.93 25.46
N GLY A 373 39.77 -9.69 26.26
CA GLY A 373 39.91 -9.21 27.65
C GLY A 373 40.32 -7.75 27.74
N GLU A 374 40.73 -7.26 28.93
CA GLU A 374 40.97 -5.82 29.16
C GLU A 374 42.02 -5.19 28.23
N GLU A 375 43.00 -5.95 27.74
CA GLU A 375 44.01 -5.47 26.79
C GLU A 375 43.40 -5.09 25.41
N GLY A 376 42.22 -5.62 25.10
CA GLY A 376 41.48 -5.35 23.86
C GLY A 376 40.46 -4.21 23.96
N TYR A 377 40.37 -3.52 25.10
CA TYR A 377 39.37 -2.45 25.31
C TYR A 377 39.98 -1.07 25.08
N ASN A 378 39.64 -0.43 23.95
CA ASN A 378 40.00 0.94 23.67
C ASN A 378 38.75 1.82 23.55
N PHE A 379 38.45 2.56 24.61
CA PHE A 379 37.27 3.43 24.70
C PHE A 379 37.38 4.75 23.93
N SER A 380 38.47 5.03 23.19
CA SER A 380 38.67 6.33 22.52
C SER A 380 37.57 6.71 21.53
N ARG A 381 37.02 5.74 20.78
CA ARG A 381 35.90 5.99 19.86
C ARG A 381 34.60 6.23 20.61
N LEU A 382 34.35 5.46 21.67
CA LEU A 382 33.19 5.67 22.55
C LEU A 382 33.25 7.06 23.21
N ASP A 383 34.42 7.47 23.69
CA ASP A 383 34.66 8.81 24.25
C ASP A 383 34.34 9.90 23.24
N SER A 384 34.76 9.74 21.98
CA SER A 384 34.46 10.72 20.93
C SER A 384 32.96 10.92 20.70
N ILE A 385 32.19 9.84 20.78
CA ILE A 385 30.72 9.89 20.63
C ILE A 385 30.10 10.55 21.85
N LEU A 386 30.46 10.10 23.06
CA LEU A 386 29.88 10.61 24.30
C LEU A 386 30.21 12.09 24.52
N ASP A 387 31.47 12.50 24.30
CA ASP A 387 31.87 13.91 24.35
C ASP A 387 31.05 14.75 23.36
N PHE A 388 30.85 14.27 22.13
CA PHE A 388 30.03 14.95 21.13
C PHE A 388 28.59 15.15 21.62
N LEU A 389 27.96 14.11 22.19
CA LEU A 389 26.60 14.20 22.70
C LEU A 389 26.51 15.21 23.85
N LEU A 390 27.38 15.09 24.85
CA LEU A 390 27.37 15.94 26.04
C LEU A 390 27.68 17.40 25.73
N GLN A 391 28.65 17.68 24.86
CA GLN A 391 28.97 19.05 24.41
C GLN A 391 27.77 19.72 23.73
N ASN A 392 26.90 18.92 23.12
CA ASN A 392 25.66 19.37 22.52
C ASN A 392 24.46 19.20 23.46
N GLY A 393 24.64 19.01 24.77
CA GLY A 393 23.54 18.90 25.74
C GLY A 393 22.60 17.72 25.49
N LEU A 394 23.07 16.67 24.82
CA LEU A 394 22.36 15.42 24.57
C LEU A 394 22.88 14.35 25.52
N LYS A 395 21.98 13.43 25.90
CA LYS A 395 22.31 12.30 26.76
C LYS A 395 22.34 10.99 25.97
N PRO A 396 23.21 10.04 26.32
CA PRO A 396 23.22 8.74 25.66
C PRO A 396 22.13 7.82 26.21
N HIS A 397 21.44 7.13 25.29
CA HIS A 397 20.66 5.93 25.56
C HIS A 397 21.40 4.77 24.89
N ILE A 398 22.19 4.03 25.67
CA ILE A 398 23.15 3.06 25.13
C ILE A 398 22.48 1.68 25.07
N GLU A 399 22.30 1.13 23.86
CA GLU A 399 21.90 -0.27 23.71
C GLU A 399 23.13 -1.18 23.84
N LEU A 400 23.10 -2.03 24.85
CA LEU A 400 24.10 -3.04 25.16
C LEU A 400 23.76 -4.32 24.40
N GLY A 401 24.49 -4.55 23.31
CA GLY A 401 24.30 -5.74 22.49
C GLY A 401 25.12 -5.70 21.22
N MET A 402 25.22 -6.86 20.58
CA MET A 402 25.89 -7.04 19.29
C MET A 402 24.83 -7.24 18.21
N LYS A 403 24.01 -6.21 17.98
CA LYS A 403 22.94 -6.22 16.99
C LYS A 403 23.55 -6.36 15.59
N PRO A 404 23.08 -7.30 14.75
CA PRO A 404 23.57 -7.40 13.37
C PRO A 404 23.24 -6.13 12.59
N ARG A 405 24.18 -5.68 11.75
CA ARG A 405 23.94 -4.59 10.82
C ARG A 405 23.19 -5.12 9.61
N ARG A 406 22.08 -4.48 9.26
CA ARG A 406 21.19 -4.92 8.18
C ARG A 406 20.76 -3.74 7.34
N LEU A 407 20.73 -3.95 6.03
CA LEU A 407 20.17 -3.03 5.06
C LEU A 407 19.19 -3.84 4.20
N TYR A 408 17.93 -3.41 4.12
CA TYR A 408 16.90 -4.14 3.41
C TYR A 408 16.43 -3.37 2.17
N GLY A 409 16.39 -4.06 1.03
CA GLY A 409 15.63 -3.59 -0.13
C GLY A 409 14.14 -3.90 0.04
N SER A 410 13.83 -5.07 0.59
CA SER A 410 12.47 -5.45 0.98
C SER A 410 12.53 -6.39 2.18
N VAL A 411 11.36 -6.68 2.78
CA VAL A 411 11.27 -7.71 3.83
C VAL A 411 11.83 -9.08 3.41
N GLN A 412 11.89 -9.38 2.12
CA GLN A 412 12.42 -10.64 1.57
C GLN A 412 13.88 -10.52 1.11
N THR A 413 14.37 -9.30 0.89
CA THR A 413 15.68 -9.05 0.27
C THR A 413 16.53 -8.16 1.17
N ALA A 414 17.54 -8.76 1.81
CA ALA A 414 18.61 -8.03 2.48
C ALA A 414 19.71 -7.67 1.48
N LEU A 415 20.05 -6.39 1.39
CA LEU A 415 21.21 -5.87 0.64
C LEU A 415 22.51 -6.07 1.44
N ILE A 416 22.42 -5.91 2.77
CA ILE A 416 23.51 -6.18 3.71
C ILE A 416 22.95 -7.02 4.85
N PHE A 417 23.71 -8.03 5.25
CA PHE A 417 23.47 -8.77 6.47
C PHE A 417 24.82 -9.14 7.12
N GLU A 418 25.30 -8.24 7.95
CA GLU A 418 26.55 -8.41 8.69
C GLU A 418 26.22 -8.87 10.10
N ARG A 419 26.47 -10.14 10.37
CA ARG A 419 26.45 -10.64 11.76
C ARG A 419 27.76 -10.25 12.42
N ASN A 420 27.66 -9.70 13.61
CA ASN A 420 28.79 -9.72 14.52
C ASN A 420 29.11 -11.19 14.83
N GLU A 421 30.19 -11.72 14.23
CA GLU A 421 30.58 -13.14 14.29
C GLU A 421 30.92 -13.60 15.72
N ASP A 422 31.19 -12.64 16.61
CA ASP A 422 31.43 -12.90 18.02
C ASP A 422 30.07 -13.11 18.72
N ALA A 423 29.58 -14.35 18.68
CA ALA A 423 28.51 -14.79 19.57
C ALA A 423 28.83 -14.39 21.02
N PHE A 424 27.79 -14.11 21.81
CA PHE A 424 27.88 -13.67 23.21
C PHE A 424 29.10 -14.30 23.94
N PRO A 425 30.05 -13.50 24.47
CA PRO A 425 31.41 -13.94 24.77
C PRO A 425 31.51 -14.83 26.04
N GLY A 426 30.37 -15.17 26.64
CA GLY A 426 30.23 -15.81 27.93
C GLY A 426 30.11 -14.80 29.07
N ASP A 427 29.52 -15.24 30.17
CA ASP A 427 29.14 -14.40 31.32
C ASP A 427 30.34 -13.64 31.92
N GLU A 428 31.51 -14.29 32.04
CA GLU A 428 32.73 -13.66 32.59
C GLU A 428 33.30 -12.56 31.69
N LYS A 429 33.37 -12.80 30.38
CA LYS A 429 33.88 -11.79 29.45
C LYS A 429 32.92 -10.60 29.34
N TRP A 430 31.62 -10.86 29.39
CA TRP A 430 30.60 -9.81 29.44
C TRP A 430 30.72 -8.95 30.70
N LYS A 431 30.85 -9.60 31.86
CA LYS A 431 31.09 -8.91 33.13
C LYS A 431 32.37 -8.08 33.09
N CYS A 432 33.45 -8.62 32.53
CA CYS A 432 34.74 -7.96 32.39
C CYS A 432 34.66 -6.67 31.56
N VAL A 433 34.06 -6.73 30.37
CA VAL A 433 33.92 -5.52 29.53
C VAL A 433 33.01 -4.48 30.16
N LEU A 434 31.90 -4.89 30.80
CA LEU A 434 31.01 -3.96 31.50
C LEU A 434 31.71 -3.30 32.69
N ASP A 435 32.45 -4.05 33.49
CA ASP A 435 33.20 -3.50 34.63
C ASP A 435 34.25 -2.48 34.15
N ALA A 436 35.04 -2.84 33.12
CA ALA A 436 36.01 -1.94 32.53
C ALA A 436 35.38 -0.67 31.96
N MET A 437 34.27 -0.81 31.21
CA MET A 437 33.52 0.32 30.66
C MET A 437 32.98 1.22 31.77
N MET A 438 32.31 0.67 32.77
CA MET A 438 31.71 1.46 33.84
C MET A 438 32.76 2.18 34.70
N ARG A 439 33.90 1.55 34.99
CA ARG A 439 35.06 2.23 35.64
C ARG A 439 35.54 3.40 34.80
N HIS A 440 35.71 3.20 33.50
CA HIS A 440 36.16 4.23 32.56
C HIS A 440 35.17 5.40 32.49
N LEU A 441 33.87 5.12 32.32
CA LEU A 441 32.82 6.14 32.27
C LEU A 441 32.73 6.94 33.58
N LEU A 442 32.77 6.26 34.73
CA LEU A 442 32.77 6.91 36.04
C LEU A 442 33.99 7.83 36.22
N HIS A 443 35.17 7.38 35.81
CA HIS A 443 36.40 8.17 35.90
C HIS A 443 36.39 9.40 34.99
N ARG A 444 35.88 9.26 33.75
CA ARG A 444 35.90 10.34 32.76
C ARG A 444 34.80 11.38 32.98
N TYR A 445 33.56 10.94 33.22
CA TYR A 445 32.39 11.84 33.26
C TYR A 445 31.87 12.11 34.68
N GLY A 446 32.24 11.28 35.65
CA GLY A 446 31.79 11.41 37.03
C GLY A 446 30.38 10.87 37.28
N ARG A 447 30.10 10.53 38.54
CA ARG A 447 28.88 9.83 38.96
C ARG A 447 27.59 10.58 38.63
N THR A 448 27.57 11.89 38.85
CA THR A 448 26.40 12.74 38.62
C THR A 448 25.99 12.78 37.15
N GLU A 449 26.95 12.81 36.23
CA GLU A 449 26.65 12.83 34.80
C GLU A 449 26.10 11.48 34.34
N ILE A 450 26.85 10.39 34.61
CA ILE A 450 26.45 9.05 34.19
C ILE A 450 25.11 8.63 34.81
N GLY A 451 24.80 9.07 36.04
CA GLY A 451 23.51 8.83 36.70
C GLY A 451 22.31 9.35 35.93
N THR A 452 22.49 10.21 34.93
CA THR A 452 21.40 10.70 34.08
C THR A 452 21.19 9.91 32.79
N TRP A 453 22.03 8.90 32.51
CA TRP A 453 22.03 8.14 31.27
C TRP A 453 21.08 6.95 31.34
N ARG A 454 20.76 6.38 30.17
CA ARG A 454 20.00 5.12 30.08
C ARG A 454 20.82 4.04 29.39
N MET A 455 20.69 2.82 29.87
CA MET A 455 21.28 1.64 29.26
C MET A 455 20.21 0.60 29.02
N GLU A 456 20.17 0.02 27.82
CA GLU A 456 19.17 -0.96 27.40
C GLU A 456 19.86 -2.27 27.02
N LEU A 457 19.53 -3.39 27.66
CA LEU A 457 20.06 -4.69 27.22
C LEU A 457 19.29 -5.20 25.99
N TRP A 458 19.99 -5.39 24.88
CA TRP A 458 19.41 -5.87 23.62
C TRP A 458 18.79 -7.26 23.76
N PHE A 459 17.53 -7.40 23.35
CA PHE A 459 16.83 -8.68 23.27
C PHE A 459 17.00 -9.28 21.87
N ARG A 460 17.63 -10.45 21.78
CA ARG A 460 17.95 -11.05 20.49
C ARG A 460 16.70 -11.65 19.84
N GLU A 461 16.55 -11.48 18.53
CA GLU A 461 15.41 -12.03 17.80
C GLU A 461 15.33 -13.57 17.88
N ASP A 462 16.48 -14.25 17.90
CA ASP A 462 16.54 -15.70 18.04
C ASP A 462 16.18 -16.18 19.46
N THR A 463 16.25 -15.31 20.47
CA THR A 463 15.77 -15.64 21.82
C THR A 463 14.24 -15.69 21.92
N GLU A 464 13.49 -15.04 21.02
CA GLU A 464 12.01 -15.16 20.99
C GLU A 464 11.53 -16.55 20.51
N LYS A 465 12.39 -17.35 19.87
CA LYS A 465 11.98 -18.62 19.23
C LYS A 465 11.69 -19.75 20.21
N ASN A 466 12.29 -19.75 21.40
CA ASN A 466 12.04 -20.77 22.40
C ASN A 466 12.25 -20.26 23.83
N TRP A 467 11.53 -20.88 24.77
CA TRP A 467 11.52 -20.48 26.18
C TRP A 467 12.89 -20.55 26.88
N GLU A 468 13.76 -21.48 26.48
CA GLU A 468 15.09 -21.62 27.09
C GLU A 468 16.02 -20.45 26.70
N GLY A 469 15.94 -20.00 25.44
CA GLY A 469 16.61 -18.79 24.97
C GLY A 469 16.13 -17.55 25.74
N MET A 470 14.81 -17.43 25.96
CA MET A 470 14.23 -16.36 26.76
C MET A 470 14.76 -16.37 28.20
N LYS A 471 14.83 -17.53 28.87
CA LYS A 471 15.43 -17.63 30.22
C LYS A 471 16.90 -17.20 30.26
N GLY A 472 17.64 -17.48 29.18
CA GLY A 472 19.02 -17.06 29.06
C GLY A 472 19.19 -15.53 29.15
N TYR A 473 18.17 -14.77 28.76
CA TYR A 473 18.16 -13.31 28.87
C TYR A 473 18.13 -12.83 30.32
N PHE A 474 17.39 -13.49 31.23
CA PHE A 474 17.33 -13.11 32.66
C PHE A 474 18.72 -13.13 33.30
N ARG A 475 19.47 -14.20 33.06
CA ARG A 475 20.85 -14.34 33.57
C ARG A 475 21.72 -13.18 33.11
N LEU A 476 21.62 -12.83 31.81
CA LEU A 476 22.42 -11.75 31.24
C LEU A 476 22.00 -10.38 31.78
N PHE A 477 20.69 -10.17 31.93
CA PHE A 477 20.15 -8.95 32.51
C PHE A 477 20.61 -8.78 33.95
N ASN A 478 20.56 -9.83 34.77
CA ASN A 478 21.02 -9.79 36.15
C ASN A 478 22.50 -9.38 36.26
N ILE A 479 23.39 -9.95 35.42
CA ILE A 479 24.81 -9.57 35.40
C ILE A 479 24.96 -8.09 34.99
N THR A 480 24.23 -7.68 33.97
CA THR A 480 24.30 -6.31 33.43
C THR A 480 23.84 -5.28 34.47
N TYR A 481 22.68 -5.52 35.09
CA TYR A 481 22.10 -4.69 36.14
C TYR A 481 23.03 -4.60 37.35
N GLU A 482 23.50 -5.73 37.87
CA GLU A 482 24.40 -5.75 39.03
C GLU A 482 25.69 -4.96 38.79
N VAL A 483 26.32 -5.13 37.62
CA VAL A 483 27.56 -4.42 37.30
C VAL A 483 27.31 -2.91 37.16
N ILE A 484 26.27 -2.49 36.45
CA ILE A 484 25.97 -1.05 36.26
C ILE A 484 25.66 -0.38 37.61
N HIS A 485 24.76 -0.96 38.41
CA HIS A 485 24.33 -0.37 39.68
C HIS A 485 25.44 -0.38 40.75
N ARG A 486 26.44 -1.27 40.65
CA ARG A 486 27.66 -1.20 41.47
C ARG A 486 28.39 0.14 41.28
N TYR A 487 28.38 0.69 40.07
CA TYR A 487 29.05 1.96 39.75
C TYR A 487 28.15 3.17 39.91
N SER A 488 26.85 3.08 39.61
CA SER A 488 25.88 4.15 39.88
C SER A 488 24.46 3.59 39.95
N GLU A 489 23.78 3.78 41.08
CA GLU A 489 22.40 3.34 41.26
C GLU A 489 21.37 4.21 40.52
N GLU A 490 21.77 5.39 40.05
CA GLU A 490 20.89 6.36 39.37
C GLU A 490 20.73 6.07 37.87
N ILE A 491 21.64 5.30 37.26
CA ILE A 491 21.55 4.93 35.84
C ILE A 491 20.30 4.09 35.65
N GLN A 492 19.46 4.47 34.69
CA GLN A 492 18.28 3.67 34.35
C GLN A 492 18.71 2.50 33.45
N VAL A 493 18.46 1.27 33.89
CA VAL A 493 18.74 0.05 33.15
C VAL A 493 17.43 -0.59 32.70
N GLY A 494 17.15 -0.49 31.40
CA GLY A 494 15.98 -1.07 30.78
C GLY A 494 16.28 -2.31 29.95
N GLY A 495 15.21 -2.93 29.46
CA GLY A 495 15.32 -4.10 28.60
C GLY A 495 13.97 -4.65 28.15
N GLY A 496 14.03 -5.80 27.50
CA GLY A 496 12.89 -6.45 26.89
C GLY A 496 12.96 -6.41 25.37
N GLY A 497 13.18 -5.23 24.77
CA GLY A 497 13.34 -5.06 23.32
C GLY A 497 12.29 -5.80 22.48
N PHE A 498 11.08 -5.98 23.03
CA PHE A 498 10.16 -6.99 22.54
C PHE A 498 9.57 -6.57 21.20
N ARG A 499 9.45 -7.52 20.27
CA ARG A 499 8.87 -7.25 18.94
C ARG A 499 7.53 -7.95 18.72
N PHE A 500 7.22 -8.96 19.52
CA PHE A 500 6.04 -9.82 19.34
C PHE A 500 5.98 -10.41 17.92
N LEU A 501 7.13 -10.80 17.36
CA LEU A 501 7.23 -11.26 15.96
C LEU A 501 6.37 -12.50 15.70
N TYR A 502 6.23 -13.33 16.73
CA TYR A 502 5.48 -14.57 16.72
C TYR A 502 4.18 -14.42 17.52
N ASP A 503 3.06 -14.85 16.95
CA ASP A 503 1.78 -14.90 17.66
C ASP A 503 1.71 -16.12 18.60
N ILE A 504 2.59 -16.14 19.59
CA ILE A 504 2.62 -17.15 20.62
C ILE A 504 1.82 -16.62 21.81
N GLN A 505 0.55 -17.02 21.88
CA GLN A 505 -0.33 -16.58 22.96
C GLN A 505 0.30 -16.86 24.34
N ASN A 506 0.24 -15.86 25.21
CA ASN A 506 0.61 -15.91 26.63
C ASN A 506 2.09 -16.12 26.97
N VAL A 507 3.00 -16.27 26.00
CA VAL A 507 4.44 -16.42 26.30
C VAL A 507 5.04 -15.14 26.87
N TYR A 508 4.65 -13.96 26.37
CA TYR A 508 5.19 -12.68 26.85
C TYR A 508 4.67 -12.31 28.25
N ALA A 509 3.38 -12.52 28.52
CA ALA A 509 2.84 -12.34 29.88
C ALA A 509 3.53 -13.27 30.88
N LYS A 510 3.74 -14.55 30.51
CA LYS A 510 4.51 -15.49 31.32
C LYS A 510 5.97 -15.07 31.48
N PHE A 511 6.61 -14.58 30.42
CA PHE A 511 7.98 -14.10 30.47
C PHE A 511 8.14 -12.95 31.47
N LEU A 512 7.25 -11.96 31.42
CA LEU A 512 7.24 -10.84 32.35
C LEU A 512 6.94 -11.31 33.80
N GLU A 513 6.05 -12.27 33.98
CA GLU A 513 5.75 -12.85 35.30
C GLU A 513 6.98 -13.57 35.89
N GLU A 514 7.71 -14.33 35.08
CA GLU A 514 8.93 -15.03 35.51
C GLU A 514 10.08 -14.06 35.74
N TRP A 515 10.24 -13.02 34.91
CA TRP A 515 11.26 -11.99 35.11
C TRP A 515 11.07 -11.26 36.44
N LYS A 516 9.82 -11.02 36.87
CA LYS A 516 9.55 -10.44 38.20
C LYS A 516 10.02 -11.32 39.37
N LYS A 517 10.27 -12.60 39.15
CA LYS A 517 10.79 -13.55 40.16
C LYS A 517 12.31 -13.57 40.20
N GLU A 518 12.97 -12.97 39.20
CA GLU A 518 14.42 -12.83 39.16
C GLU A 518 14.91 -11.78 40.17
N PRO A 519 16.20 -11.81 40.56
CA PRO A 519 16.77 -10.86 41.51
C PRO A 519 16.60 -9.38 41.11
N TYR A 520 16.60 -9.09 39.80
CA TYR A 520 16.48 -7.74 39.27
C TYR A 520 15.43 -7.66 38.17
N PHE A 521 14.64 -6.59 38.19
CA PHE A 521 13.64 -6.24 37.19
C PHE A 521 14.02 -4.87 36.59
N PRO A 522 13.81 -4.63 35.28
CA PRO A 522 14.37 -3.45 34.59
C PRO A 522 13.66 -2.17 34.97
N ASP A 523 14.37 -1.05 35.16
CA ASP A 523 13.77 0.23 35.57
C ASP A 523 12.72 0.77 34.57
N TYR A 524 12.79 0.31 33.31
CA TYR A 524 11.78 0.51 32.29
C TYR A 524 11.73 -0.68 31.32
N LEU A 525 10.56 -0.94 30.73
CA LEU A 525 10.41 -1.92 29.66
C LEU A 525 10.57 -1.25 28.29
N SER A 526 11.29 -1.91 27.39
CA SER A 526 11.48 -1.44 26.02
C SER A 526 10.82 -2.33 24.97
N PHE A 527 10.32 -1.70 23.92
CA PHE A 527 9.55 -2.34 22.86
C PHE A 527 9.94 -1.81 21.49
N LEU A 528 9.86 -2.69 20.48
CA LEU A 528 10.14 -2.39 19.09
C LEU A 528 8.91 -2.68 18.24
N TYR A 529 8.55 -1.74 17.36
CA TYR A 529 7.39 -1.90 16.47
C TYR A 529 7.73 -1.67 15.00
N TYR A 530 7.45 -2.67 14.19
CA TYR A 530 7.36 -2.53 12.74
C TYR A 530 6.10 -3.24 12.24
N ALA A 531 5.51 -2.76 11.15
CA ALA A 531 4.28 -3.32 10.59
C ALA A 531 4.52 -4.64 9.83
N TYR A 532 5.14 -5.62 10.49
CA TYR A 532 5.40 -6.96 9.96
C TYR A 532 4.97 -8.04 10.94
N GLN A 533 4.63 -9.20 10.39
CA GLN A 533 4.41 -10.43 11.11
C GLN A 533 5.36 -11.49 10.57
N GLN A 534 5.97 -12.26 11.48
CA GLN A 534 6.76 -13.43 11.11
C GLN A 534 6.02 -14.70 11.50
N GLY A 535 6.25 -15.76 10.72
CA GLY A 535 5.69 -17.07 10.98
C GLY A 535 6.55 -18.15 10.37
N GLU A 536 6.38 -19.38 10.87
CA GLU A 536 7.01 -20.56 10.33
C GLU A 536 5.92 -21.54 9.89
N VAL A 537 5.97 -21.99 8.63
CA VAL A 537 5.07 -23.04 8.12
C VAL A 537 5.92 -24.10 7.45
N ALA A 538 5.84 -25.34 7.93
CA ALA A 538 6.58 -26.48 7.37
C ALA A 538 8.11 -26.26 7.25
N GLN A 539 8.73 -25.61 8.24
CA GLN A 539 10.16 -25.23 8.29
C GLN A 539 10.57 -24.05 7.39
N ASP A 540 9.65 -23.48 6.62
CA ASP A 540 9.88 -22.25 5.87
C ASP A 540 9.50 -21.03 6.74
N ASN A 541 10.38 -20.03 6.77
CA ASN A 541 10.13 -18.77 7.46
C ASN A 541 9.48 -17.77 6.51
N TYR A 542 8.36 -17.20 6.94
CA TYR A 542 7.63 -16.18 6.22
C TYR A 542 7.67 -14.88 7.00
N SER A 543 7.84 -13.77 6.28
CA SER A 543 7.65 -12.42 6.80
C SER A 543 6.67 -11.70 5.90
N LYS A 544 5.62 -11.11 6.50
CA LYS A 544 4.55 -10.42 5.78
C LYS A 544 4.34 -9.03 6.36
N ARG A 545 4.10 -8.04 5.51
CA ARG A 545 3.62 -6.71 5.93
C ARG A 545 2.20 -6.80 6.49
N LEU A 546 1.96 -6.13 7.61
CA LEU A 546 0.65 -6.04 8.24
C LEU A 546 -0.23 -5.05 7.47
N THR A 547 -1.47 -5.46 7.22
CA THR A 547 -2.50 -4.64 6.54
C THR A 547 -3.34 -3.82 7.52
N ASP A 548 -3.10 -3.98 8.81
CA ASP A 548 -3.81 -3.26 9.87
C ASP A 548 -3.27 -1.84 10.02
N SER A 549 -4.07 -0.84 9.59
CA SER A 549 -3.74 0.58 9.71
C SER A 549 -3.66 1.08 11.17
N GLU A 550 -4.21 0.33 12.11
CA GLU A 550 -4.20 0.60 13.55
C GLU A 550 -3.24 -0.33 14.30
N GLY A 551 -2.39 -1.08 13.58
CA GLY A 551 -1.55 -2.13 14.13
C GLY A 551 -0.64 -1.66 15.28
N PHE A 552 -0.17 -0.41 15.27
CA PHE A 552 0.67 0.09 16.35
C PHE A 552 -0.14 0.37 17.64
N LEU A 553 -1.35 0.91 17.51
CA LEU A 553 -2.26 1.07 18.64
C LEU A 553 -2.63 -0.30 19.23
N HIS A 554 -3.01 -1.25 18.38
CA HIS A 554 -3.31 -2.62 18.80
C HIS A 554 -2.09 -3.30 19.46
N TYR A 555 -0.88 -3.05 18.95
CA TYR A 555 0.36 -3.49 19.56
C TYR A 555 0.54 -2.91 20.98
N MET A 556 0.37 -1.60 21.15
CA MET A 556 0.50 -0.96 22.47
C MET A 556 -0.56 -1.41 23.46
N GLN A 557 -1.79 -1.64 23.01
CA GLN A 557 -2.85 -2.25 23.81
C GLN A 557 -2.48 -3.69 24.24
N LYS A 558 -1.87 -4.48 23.33
CA LYS A 558 -1.35 -5.81 23.63
C LYS A 558 -0.22 -5.76 24.67
N VAL A 559 0.70 -4.78 24.57
CA VAL A 559 1.73 -4.52 25.61
C VAL A 559 1.08 -4.28 26.96
N LYS A 560 0.15 -3.32 27.06
CA LYS A 560 -0.53 -2.97 28.32
C LYS A 560 -1.31 -4.14 28.90
N ARG A 561 -1.97 -4.94 28.05
CA ARG A 561 -2.64 -6.17 28.48
C ARG A 561 -1.67 -7.17 29.09
N TYR A 562 -0.55 -7.45 28.42
CA TYR A 562 0.45 -8.39 28.94
C TYR A 562 1.07 -7.91 30.26
N MET A 563 1.33 -6.61 30.39
CA MET A 563 1.76 -6.03 31.67
C MET A 563 0.73 -6.28 32.78
N ALA A 564 -0.55 -6.00 32.51
CA ALA A 564 -1.62 -6.20 33.48
C ALA A 564 -1.77 -7.68 33.88
N GLU A 565 -1.71 -8.60 32.92
CA GLU A 565 -1.76 -10.06 33.15
C GLU A 565 -0.59 -10.55 34.01
N SER A 566 0.59 -9.92 33.91
CA SER A 566 1.78 -10.21 34.74
C SER A 566 1.79 -9.44 36.08
N GLY A 567 0.74 -8.68 36.39
CA GLY A 567 0.62 -7.86 37.59
C GLY A 567 1.64 -6.70 37.63
N ILE A 568 2.00 -6.13 36.48
CA ILE A 568 2.78 -4.89 36.36
C ILE A 568 1.80 -3.73 36.29
N GLU A 569 2.04 -2.69 37.09
CA GLU A 569 1.18 -1.51 37.13
C GLU A 569 1.17 -0.77 35.78
N GLU A 570 0.03 -0.17 35.44
CA GLU A 570 -0.13 0.56 34.16
C GLU A 570 0.81 1.77 34.05
N THR A 571 1.17 2.35 35.20
CA THR A 571 2.10 3.47 35.40
C THR A 571 3.57 3.07 35.27
N TYR A 572 3.89 1.79 35.09
CA TYR A 572 5.27 1.34 34.92
C TYR A 572 5.88 1.95 33.64
N PRO A 573 7.11 2.49 33.68
CA PRO A 573 7.71 3.14 32.52
C PRO A 573 7.87 2.18 31.32
N VAL A 574 7.35 2.63 30.17
CA VAL A 574 7.41 1.91 28.89
C VAL A 574 7.95 2.83 27.83
N TYR A 575 8.98 2.39 27.11
CA TYR A 575 9.55 3.10 25.97
C TYR A 575 9.43 2.27 24.70
N VAL A 576 8.99 2.90 23.61
CA VAL A 576 9.18 2.34 22.27
C VAL A 576 10.52 2.85 21.76
N THR A 577 11.57 2.05 21.92
CA THR A 577 12.95 2.46 21.66
C THR A 577 13.34 2.36 20.17
N GLU A 578 12.48 1.75 19.36
CA GLU A 578 12.61 1.74 17.90
C GLU A 578 11.27 1.39 17.25
N TRP A 579 10.79 2.28 16.36
CA TRP A 579 9.63 1.99 15.54
C TRP A 579 9.74 2.58 14.15
N ASN A 580 9.09 1.92 13.18
CA ASN A 580 8.83 2.48 11.86
C ASN A 580 7.72 1.69 11.15
N LEU A 581 7.16 2.22 10.06
CA LEU A 581 6.23 1.46 9.21
C LEU A 581 6.92 0.24 8.56
N THR A 582 8.10 0.46 8.00
CA THR A 582 8.84 -0.48 7.15
C THR A 582 10.29 -0.58 7.63
N ILE A 583 10.89 -1.76 7.46
CA ILE A 583 12.33 -1.99 7.64
C ILE A 583 13.12 -1.76 6.34
N SER A 584 12.44 -1.55 5.22
CA SER A 584 13.07 -1.32 3.92
C SER A 584 13.57 0.11 3.80
N ASP A 585 14.84 0.23 3.43
CA ASP A 585 15.51 1.49 3.08
C ASP A 585 15.42 1.79 1.58
N ARG A 586 14.58 1.06 0.84
CA ARG A 586 14.30 1.27 -0.59
C ARG A 586 12.80 1.47 -0.87
N ASN A 587 12.05 1.93 0.13
CA ASN A 587 10.62 2.09 0.06
C ASN A 587 10.25 3.58 -0.06
N TYR A 588 9.89 4.04 -1.26
CA TYR A 588 9.57 5.45 -1.54
C TYR A 588 8.44 6.03 -0.68
N ILE A 589 7.59 5.19 -0.04
CA ILE A 589 6.61 5.67 0.94
C ILE A 589 7.28 6.45 2.08
N ASN A 590 8.54 6.14 2.42
CA ASN A 590 9.31 6.87 3.44
C ASN A 590 9.54 8.36 3.08
N ASP A 591 9.53 8.70 1.79
CA ASP A 591 9.79 10.06 1.29
C ASP A 591 8.50 10.87 1.04
N THR A 592 7.33 10.25 1.21
CA THR A 592 6.01 10.85 0.93
C THR A 592 5.44 11.64 2.11
N CYS A 593 4.44 12.50 1.83
CA CYS A 593 3.61 13.13 2.87
C CYS A 593 2.87 12.12 3.76
N PHE A 594 2.53 10.94 3.24
CA PHE A 594 1.94 9.87 4.05
C PHE A 594 2.84 9.51 5.23
N LYS A 595 4.17 9.55 5.08
CA LYS A 595 5.06 9.26 6.20
C LYS A 595 4.89 10.27 7.34
N GLY A 596 4.73 11.55 7.02
CA GLY A 596 4.42 12.60 7.99
C GLY A 596 3.09 12.35 8.68
N ALA A 597 2.04 12.08 7.92
CA ALA A 597 0.72 11.77 8.46
C ALA A 597 0.71 10.50 9.32
N TYR A 598 1.41 9.44 8.90
CA TYR A 598 1.61 8.21 9.65
C TYR A 598 2.29 8.47 11.00
N VAL A 599 3.32 9.32 11.03
CA VAL A 599 4.02 9.66 12.28
C VAL A 599 3.07 10.36 13.25
N VAL A 600 2.35 11.40 12.79
CA VAL A 600 1.39 12.13 13.64
C VAL A 600 0.30 11.18 14.12
N LYS A 601 -0.32 10.41 13.23
CA LYS A 601 -1.39 9.46 13.53
C LYS A 601 -1.00 8.50 14.65
N ASN A 602 0.15 7.83 14.53
CA ASN A 602 0.56 6.82 15.52
C ASN A 602 0.98 7.43 16.86
N ILE A 603 1.55 8.64 16.86
CA ILE A 603 1.85 9.36 18.12
C ILE A 603 0.55 9.77 18.83
N LEU A 604 -0.45 10.26 18.08
CA LEU A 604 -1.76 10.58 18.65
C LEU A 604 -2.46 9.35 19.21
N ASP A 605 -2.43 8.23 18.50
CA ASP A 605 -3.04 6.97 18.94
C ASP A 605 -2.38 6.44 20.21
N CYS A 606 -1.04 6.46 20.24
CA CYS A 606 -0.26 5.97 21.36
C CYS A 606 -0.14 6.96 22.52
N TYR A 607 -0.70 8.18 22.42
CA TYR A 607 -0.74 9.12 23.53
C TYR A 607 -1.88 8.78 24.50
N PRO A 608 -1.64 8.62 25.83
CA PRO A 608 -0.37 8.66 26.56
C PRO A 608 0.10 7.27 27.06
N LEU A 609 0.08 6.25 26.20
CA LEU A 609 0.34 4.85 26.53
C LEU A 609 1.81 4.52 26.85
N CYS A 610 2.76 5.40 26.56
CA CYS A 610 4.19 5.20 26.80
C CYS A 610 4.88 6.51 27.19
N GLU A 611 6.13 6.42 27.66
CA GLU A 611 6.94 7.56 28.11
C GLU A 611 7.78 8.17 26.98
N GLY A 612 8.10 7.38 25.94
CA GLY A 612 8.87 7.85 24.79
C GLY A 612 8.77 6.94 23.58
N MET A 613 8.83 7.53 22.38
CA MET A 613 8.77 6.84 21.09
C MET A 613 9.89 7.30 20.15
N ALA A 614 10.83 6.41 19.84
CA ALA A 614 12.00 6.70 19.01
C ALA A 614 11.80 6.18 17.58
N LEU A 615 11.52 7.07 16.63
CA LEU A 615 11.43 6.67 15.22
C LEU A 615 12.81 6.23 14.74
N PHE A 616 12.89 5.04 14.14
CA PHE A 616 14.10 4.53 13.52
C PHE A 616 14.04 4.77 12.00
N GLN A 617 14.78 5.71 11.42
CA GLN A 617 15.98 6.34 11.96
C GLN A 617 16.12 7.83 11.68
N GLY A 618 17.10 8.45 12.33
CA GLY A 618 17.35 9.87 12.21
C GLY A 618 17.80 10.31 10.82
N SER A 619 18.59 9.52 10.10
CA SER A 619 19.16 9.94 8.81
C SER A 619 19.27 8.84 7.79
N ASP A 620 19.06 9.19 6.52
CA ASP A 620 19.31 8.32 5.38
C ASP A 620 20.80 7.93 5.21
N ARG A 621 21.72 8.72 5.78
CA ARG A 621 23.17 8.49 5.69
C ARG A 621 23.62 7.14 6.27
N THR A 622 22.82 6.53 7.14
CA THR A 622 23.09 5.22 7.73
C THR A 622 22.69 4.06 6.80
N SER A 623 21.86 4.33 5.77
CA SER A 623 21.36 3.36 4.79
C SER A 623 21.86 3.60 3.36
N GLU A 624 22.89 4.45 3.21
CA GLU A 624 23.64 4.63 1.97
C GLU A 624 24.31 3.32 1.52
N TYR A 625 24.21 3.02 0.24
CA TYR A 625 24.85 1.87 -0.40
C TYR A 625 25.10 2.13 -1.90
N TYR A 626 25.65 1.17 -2.63
CA TYR A 626 26.01 1.35 -4.04
C TYR A 626 24.84 1.76 -4.95
N ASP A 627 23.61 1.40 -4.58
CA ASP A 627 22.39 1.71 -5.32
C ASP A 627 21.73 3.05 -4.92
N SER A 628 22.16 3.71 -3.83
CA SER A 628 21.55 4.95 -3.31
C SER A 628 22.13 6.24 -3.92
N HIS A 629 22.35 6.24 -5.23
CA HIS A 629 22.92 7.37 -5.97
C HIS A 629 21.97 8.57 -6.05
N ASP A 630 20.67 8.32 -6.23
CA ASP A 630 19.61 9.34 -6.22
C ASP A 630 19.55 10.14 -4.91
N MET A 631 19.03 11.37 -4.98
CA MET A 631 18.79 12.21 -3.79
C MET A 631 17.82 11.54 -2.81
N LEU A 632 16.71 11.01 -3.33
CA LEU A 632 15.73 10.21 -2.60
C LEU A 632 15.76 8.80 -3.16
N TYR A 633 15.79 7.81 -2.28
CA TYR A 633 15.87 6.40 -2.65
C TYR A 633 15.00 5.52 -1.75
N GLY A 634 14.02 6.10 -1.03
CA GLY A 634 13.16 5.37 -0.12
C GLY A 634 13.81 5.03 1.23
N GLY A 635 14.84 5.76 1.63
CA GLY A 635 15.54 5.58 2.91
C GLY A 635 14.63 5.85 4.12
N THR A 636 14.83 5.12 5.20
CA THR A 636 14.00 5.22 6.42
C THR A 636 14.26 6.47 7.27
N GLY A 637 15.27 7.28 6.91
CA GLY A 637 15.66 8.48 7.63
C GLY A 637 14.61 9.58 7.59
N ILE A 638 14.48 10.36 8.66
CA ILE A 638 13.65 11.58 8.69
C ILE A 638 14.28 12.78 7.99
N ILE A 639 15.60 12.71 7.75
CA ILE A 639 16.36 13.66 6.95
C ILE A 639 17.07 12.92 5.83
N THR A 640 17.07 13.51 4.63
CA THR A 640 17.77 12.97 3.47
C THR A 640 19.28 12.95 3.68
N LYS A 641 20.02 12.25 2.80
CA LYS A 641 21.49 12.29 2.82
C LYS A 641 22.05 13.72 2.66
N ASP A 642 21.32 14.61 1.98
CA ASP A 642 21.73 16.00 1.75
C ASP A 642 21.20 16.98 2.81
N GLY A 643 20.70 16.47 3.93
CA GLY A 643 20.27 17.30 5.05
C GLY A 643 18.96 18.04 4.79
N ILE A 644 18.07 17.50 3.97
CA ILE A 644 16.72 18.05 3.74
C ILE A 644 15.73 17.29 4.62
N LEU A 645 14.92 18.02 5.38
CA LEU A 645 13.93 17.42 6.26
C LEU A 645 12.79 16.83 5.43
N LYS A 646 12.43 15.57 5.67
CA LYS A 646 11.30 14.90 5.01
C LYS A 646 9.97 15.26 5.72
N PRO A 647 8.80 14.97 5.12
CA PRO A 647 7.51 15.14 5.80
C PRO A 647 7.43 14.49 7.20
N ALA A 648 8.11 13.35 7.39
CA ALA A 648 8.25 12.71 8.70
C ALA A 648 8.96 13.59 9.73
N GLY A 649 10.00 14.34 9.33
CA GLY A 649 10.68 15.29 10.21
C GLY A 649 9.82 16.50 10.55
N PHE A 650 9.05 17.03 9.59
CA PHE A 650 8.09 18.10 9.85
C PHE A 650 6.96 17.66 10.79
N ALA A 651 6.57 16.38 10.79
CA ALA A 651 5.64 15.86 11.79
C ALA A 651 6.15 16.07 13.22
N PHE A 652 7.42 15.79 13.48
CA PHE A 652 8.04 16.04 14.79
C PHE A 652 8.19 17.55 15.09
N ASP A 653 8.56 18.38 14.11
CA ASP A 653 8.54 19.83 14.27
C ASP A 653 7.15 20.35 14.67
N PHE A 654 6.08 19.86 14.03
CA PHE A 654 4.71 20.24 14.36
C PHE A 654 4.27 19.76 15.74
N LEU A 655 4.60 18.52 16.11
CA LEU A 655 4.39 18.00 17.46
C LEU A 655 5.09 18.85 18.52
N ASN A 656 6.27 19.39 18.21
CA ASN A 656 7.02 20.23 19.14
C ASN A 656 6.44 21.61 19.40
N ARG A 657 5.57 22.08 18.50
CA ARG A 657 4.84 23.34 18.63
C ARG A 657 3.61 23.22 19.54
N LEU A 658 3.23 22.01 19.94
CA LEU A 658 2.19 21.78 20.94
C LEU A 658 2.59 22.39 22.29
N LEU A 659 1.58 22.90 23.00
CA LEU A 659 1.72 23.75 24.18
C LEU A 659 1.76 22.93 25.49
N PRO A 660 2.14 23.54 26.62
CA PRO A 660 2.39 22.83 27.89
C PRO A 660 1.20 22.12 28.51
N TYR A 661 -0.03 22.53 28.20
CA TYR A 661 -1.23 21.93 28.79
C TYR A 661 -2.06 21.20 27.73
N TYR A 662 -2.27 19.91 27.92
CA TYR A 662 -3.10 19.05 27.10
C TYR A 662 -4.57 19.27 27.41
N ILE A 663 -5.39 19.47 26.38
CA ILE A 663 -6.85 19.61 26.53
C ILE A 663 -7.57 18.32 26.12
N GLY A 664 -7.19 17.73 24.99
CA GLY A 664 -7.89 16.59 24.44
C GLY A 664 -7.34 16.13 23.09
N LYS A 665 -7.80 14.97 22.61
CA LYS A 665 -7.54 14.47 21.26
C LYS A 665 -8.80 13.84 20.67
N GLY A 666 -8.94 13.93 19.36
CA GLY A 666 -9.80 13.06 18.56
C GLY A 666 -8.94 12.09 17.75
N GLU A 667 -9.56 11.37 16.82
CA GLU A 667 -8.85 10.46 15.90
C GLU A 667 -7.83 11.23 15.02
N ASN A 668 -8.26 12.37 14.48
CA ASN A 668 -7.47 13.16 13.52
C ASN A 668 -6.81 14.41 14.09
N CYS A 669 -6.95 14.70 15.39
CA CYS A 669 -6.33 15.89 15.97
C CYS A 669 -6.00 15.77 17.46
N ILE A 670 -5.03 16.57 17.91
CA ILE A 670 -4.69 16.79 19.32
C ILE A 670 -4.66 18.28 19.62
N LEU A 671 -5.16 18.66 20.80
CA LEU A 671 -5.31 20.04 21.23
C LEU A 671 -4.55 20.31 22.54
N THR A 672 -3.83 21.41 22.57
CA THR A 672 -3.07 21.91 23.72
C THR A 672 -3.26 23.42 23.90
N THR A 673 -2.98 23.94 25.10
CA THR A 673 -3.03 25.37 25.45
C THR A 673 -1.83 25.81 26.29
N ASP A 674 -1.58 27.12 26.31
CA ASP A 674 -0.67 27.76 27.26
C ASP A 674 -1.39 28.20 28.54
N GLY A 675 -2.72 28.00 28.65
CA GLY A 675 -3.55 28.45 29.76
C GLY A 675 -3.86 29.96 29.73
N HIS A 676 -3.42 30.67 28.68
CA HIS A 676 -3.48 32.12 28.55
C HIS A 676 -4.09 32.57 27.21
N GLY A 677 -5.03 31.76 26.69
CA GLY A 677 -5.77 32.09 25.48
C GLY A 677 -4.98 31.85 24.17
N SER A 678 -3.91 31.06 24.22
CA SER A 678 -3.33 30.45 23.02
C SER A 678 -3.65 28.96 22.98
N TYR A 679 -3.88 28.45 21.77
CA TYR A 679 -4.15 27.03 21.52
C TYR A 679 -3.28 26.52 20.39
N GLY A 680 -2.80 25.28 20.52
CA GLY A 680 -2.06 24.55 19.51
C GLY A 680 -2.84 23.29 19.13
N ILE A 681 -3.21 23.18 17.86
CA ILE A 681 -3.95 22.03 17.31
C ILE A 681 -3.08 21.38 16.26
N LEU A 682 -2.79 20.09 16.41
CA LEU A 682 -2.12 19.32 15.36
C LEU A 682 -3.12 18.34 14.77
N CYS A 683 -3.28 18.37 13.45
CA CYS A 683 -4.21 17.54 12.71
C CYS A 683 -3.51 16.68 11.64
N HIS A 684 -4.11 15.56 11.26
CA HIS A 684 -3.65 14.69 10.18
C HIS A 684 -4.82 14.07 9.38
N ASN A 685 -4.57 13.78 8.10
CA ASN A 685 -5.43 12.96 7.25
C ASN A 685 -4.64 11.78 6.66
N ALA A 686 -4.10 10.91 7.53
CA ALA A 686 -3.35 9.73 7.10
C ALA A 686 -4.26 8.75 6.33
N LYS A 687 -3.93 8.48 5.07
CA LYS A 687 -4.67 7.53 4.23
C LYS A 687 -4.22 6.10 4.45
N LYS A 688 -5.12 5.16 4.21
CA LYS A 688 -4.80 3.73 4.30
C LYS A 688 -4.07 3.28 3.05
N LEU A 689 -3.12 2.37 3.22
CA LEU A 689 -2.44 1.71 2.11
C LEU A 689 -3.34 0.59 1.57
N ASN A 690 -3.40 0.43 0.26
CA ASN A 690 -4.26 -0.54 -0.40
C ASN A 690 -3.50 -1.84 -0.76
N TYR A 691 -4.18 -2.79 -1.39
CA TYR A 691 -3.59 -4.08 -1.77
C TYR A 691 -2.40 -3.97 -2.74
N ASN A 692 -2.33 -2.94 -3.61
CA ASN A 692 -1.19 -2.73 -4.50
C ASN A 692 0.09 -2.56 -3.69
N TYR A 693 0.04 -1.78 -2.61
CA TYR A 693 1.21 -1.57 -1.75
C TYR A 693 1.72 -2.91 -1.22
N TYR A 694 0.80 -3.75 -0.72
CA TYR A 694 1.14 -5.01 -0.07
C TYR A 694 1.58 -6.12 -1.03
N LEU A 695 1.19 -6.05 -2.30
CA LEU A 695 1.58 -7.02 -3.34
C LEU A 695 2.86 -6.62 -4.09
N SER A 696 3.17 -5.33 -4.21
CA SER A 696 4.43 -4.86 -4.81
C SER A 696 5.60 -5.04 -3.84
N ALA A 697 6.76 -5.45 -4.34
CA ALA A 697 7.97 -5.46 -3.53
C ALA A 697 8.34 -4.03 -3.10
N GLU A 698 8.85 -3.87 -1.87
CA GLU A 698 9.09 -2.54 -1.30
C GLU A 698 10.12 -1.72 -2.09
N ASN A 699 11.12 -2.39 -2.69
CA ASN A 699 12.14 -1.80 -3.56
C ASN A 699 11.68 -1.60 -5.02
N GLU A 700 10.45 -1.97 -5.36
CA GLU A 700 9.88 -1.87 -6.71
C GLU A 700 8.68 -0.92 -6.75
N LEU A 701 8.48 -0.14 -5.68
CA LEU A 701 7.41 0.84 -5.65
C LEU A 701 7.68 1.95 -6.65
N ASP A 702 6.68 2.20 -7.49
CA ASP A 702 6.70 3.22 -8.51
C ASP A 702 6.54 4.60 -7.86
N LYS A 703 7.63 5.36 -7.87
CA LYS A 703 7.70 6.71 -7.30
C LYS A 703 6.91 7.74 -8.11
N GLU A 704 6.70 7.50 -9.41
CA GLU A 704 5.99 8.41 -10.33
C GLU A 704 4.48 8.31 -10.12
N ASN A 705 3.99 7.11 -9.83
CA ASN A 705 2.58 6.84 -9.57
C ASN A 705 2.32 6.39 -8.12
N ILE A 706 2.94 7.06 -7.14
CA ILE A 706 2.86 6.67 -5.72
C ILE A 706 1.42 6.65 -5.19
N TRP A 707 0.54 7.46 -5.78
CA TRP A 707 -0.87 7.58 -5.43
C TRP A 707 -1.65 6.24 -5.56
N LYS A 708 -1.20 5.31 -6.43
CA LYS A 708 -1.87 4.02 -6.67
C LYS A 708 -1.79 3.04 -5.50
N TYR A 709 -0.99 3.36 -4.49
CA TYR A 709 -0.76 2.55 -3.29
C TYR A 709 -1.67 2.93 -2.11
N PHE A 710 -2.53 3.94 -2.26
CA PHE A 710 -3.49 4.38 -1.24
C PHE A 710 -4.92 3.97 -1.58
N GLU A 711 -5.75 3.73 -0.56
CA GLU A 711 -7.18 3.36 -0.76
C GLU A 711 -7.98 4.46 -1.45
N ASP A 712 -7.68 5.71 -1.10
CA ASP A 712 -8.34 6.90 -1.63
C ASP A 712 -7.42 8.14 -1.53
N ARG A 713 -7.83 9.24 -2.16
CA ARG A 713 -7.16 10.55 -2.10
C ARG A 713 -8.08 11.64 -1.52
N GLU A 714 -9.11 11.26 -0.78
CA GLU A 714 -10.18 12.17 -0.38
C GLU A 714 -9.71 13.17 0.68
N ALA A 715 -10.10 14.43 0.53
CA ALA A 715 -9.91 15.41 1.58
C ALA A 715 -10.81 15.10 2.78
N LYS A 716 -10.35 15.43 4.00
CA LYS A 716 -11.12 15.29 5.24
C LYS A 716 -11.45 16.65 5.82
N GLU A 717 -12.69 16.85 6.27
CA GLU A 717 -13.12 18.07 6.95
C GLU A 717 -13.27 17.82 8.45
N LEU A 718 -12.51 18.57 9.24
CA LEU A 718 -12.60 18.57 10.70
C LEU A 718 -13.31 19.84 11.14
N ALA A 719 -14.53 19.68 11.66
CA ALA A 719 -15.28 20.74 12.33
C ALA A 719 -14.94 20.69 13.83
N ILE A 720 -13.99 21.53 14.24
CA ILE A 720 -13.45 21.57 15.60
C ILE A 720 -14.10 22.72 16.37
N ARG A 721 -14.82 22.38 17.44
CA ARG A 721 -15.45 23.34 18.35
C ARG A 721 -14.68 23.43 19.66
N LEU A 722 -14.25 24.63 20.02
CA LEU A 722 -13.68 24.94 21.33
C LEU A 722 -14.73 25.68 22.17
N ARG A 723 -15.08 25.14 23.33
CA ARG A 723 -15.94 25.78 24.33
C ARG A 723 -15.13 26.38 25.46
N ASP A 724 -15.77 27.29 26.19
CA ASP A 724 -15.22 28.00 27.34
C ASP A 724 -14.00 28.87 26.99
N VAL A 725 -13.91 29.28 25.72
CA VAL A 725 -12.87 30.19 25.23
C VAL A 725 -13.25 31.64 25.55
N ARG A 726 -12.26 32.52 25.56
CA ARG A 726 -12.51 33.95 25.73
C ARG A 726 -13.14 34.52 24.47
N ASP A 727 -14.25 35.24 24.61
CA ASP A 727 -14.84 35.97 23.48
C ASP A 727 -13.85 36.97 22.86
N GLY A 728 -14.00 37.20 21.56
CA GLY A 728 -13.19 38.15 20.80
C GLY A 728 -12.51 37.52 19.60
N VAL A 729 -11.50 38.22 19.08
CA VAL A 729 -10.81 37.86 17.84
C VAL A 729 -9.55 37.09 18.15
N TYR A 730 -9.39 35.94 17.51
CA TYR A 730 -8.18 35.14 17.52
C TYR A 730 -7.42 35.28 16.20
N GLN A 731 -6.10 35.42 16.28
CA GLN A 731 -5.23 35.17 15.14
C GLN A 731 -5.02 33.67 15.00
N MET A 732 -5.30 33.13 13.82
CA MET A 732 -5.09 31.75 13.45
C MET A 732 -3.93 31.66 12.45
N LYS A 733 -2.88 30.92 12.80
CA LYS A 733 -1.79 30.55 11.89
C LYS A 733 -1.85 29.06 11.63
N THR A 734 -1.92 28.66 10.37
CA THR A 734 -1.86 27.27 9.95
C THR A 734 -0.55 27.02 9.22
N TYR A 735 0.20 26.03 9.67
CA TYR A 735 1.36 25.46 8.99
C TYR A 735 0.95 24.10 8.46
N SER A 736 1.14 23.82 7.18
CA SER A 736 0.81 22.49 6.64
C SER A 736 1.88 21.94 5.71
N ILE A 737 1.84 20.61 5.55
CA ILE A 737 2.64 19.81 4.62
C ILE A 737 1.68 18.87 3.90
N ASN A 738 1.70 18.90 2.57
CA ASN A 738 0.95 17.98 1.70
C ASN A 738 1.65 17.86 0.34
N GLU A 739 1.09 17.11 -0.59
CA GLU A 739 1.71 16.87 -1.93
C GLU A 739 2.03 18.17 -2.69
N LYS A 740 1.36 19.29 -2.39
CA LYS A 740 1.58 20.60 -3.03
C LYS A 740 2.61 21.49 -2.29
N ASN A 741 3.03 21.14 -1.08
CA ASN A 741 3.98 21.94 -0.29
C ASN A 741 4.69 21.12 0.79
N GLY A 742 6.02 21.25 0.84
CA GLY A 742 6.86 20.57 1.82
C GLY A 742 7.05 19.06 1.60
N SER A 743 6.57 18.54 0.47
CA SER A 743 6.78 17.16 0.05
C SER A 743 8.07 17.04 -0.75
N VAL A 744 9.09 16.38 -0.18
CA VAL A 744 10.37 16.16 -0.87
C VAL A 744 10.17 15.34 -2.15
N LEU A 745 9.30 14.33 -2.14
CA LEU A 745 9.10 13.48 -3.32
C LEU A 745 8.42 14.24 -4.47
N ASP A 746 7.34 14.97 -4.18
CA ASP A 746 6.58 15.69 -5.22
C ASP A 746 7.38 16.88 -5.78
N ILE A 747 8.14 17.60 -4.94
CA ILE A 747 9.03 18.68 -5.41
C ILE A 747 10.17 18.10 -6.26
N TRP A 748 10.65 16.90 -5.96
CA TRP A 748 11.67 16.23 -6.79
C TRP A 748 11.07 15.75 -8.12
N ALA A 749 9.80 15.36 -8.15
CA ALA A 749 9.07 15.04 -9.38
C ALA A 749 8.98 16.25 -10.32
N GLU A 750 8.78 17.47 -9.80
CA GLU A 750 8.82 18.71 -10.60
C GLU A 750 10.21 18.97 -11.23
N MET A 751 11.27 18.35 -10.69
CA MET A 751 12.63 18.38 -11.23
C MET A 751 12.95 17.14 -12.07
N GLU A 752 11.92 16.44 -12.57
CA GLU A 752 12.04 15.21 -13.37
C GLU A 752 12.89 14.12 -12.70
N TYR A 753 12.87 14.08 -11.37
CA TYR A 753 13.66 13.15 -10.56
C TYR A 753 15.18 13.22 -10.84
N GLU A 754 15.70 14.40 -11.19
CA GLU A 754 17.12 14.59 -11.47
C GLU A 754 18.01 14.09 -10.32
N SER A 755 18.93 13.21 -10.65
CA SER A 755 19.86 12.57 -9.71
C SER A 755 21.05 13.46 -9.38
N GLU A 756 21.49 14.29 -10.34
CA GLU A 756 22.67 15.14 -10.22
C GLU A 756 22.31 16.60 -9.96
N LEU A 757 21.81 16.89 -8.75
CA LEU A 757 21.51 18.27 -8.34
C LEU A 757 22.77 19.05 -7.96
N THR A 758 22.91 20.28 -8.47
CA THR A 758 23.98 21.17 -8.02
C THR A 758 23.73 21.65 -6.59
N ARG A 759 24.77 22.22 -5.95
CA ARG A 759 24.61 22.82 -4.61
C ARG A 759 23.56 23.93 -4.55
N ASN A 760 23.37 24.67 -5.65
CA ASN A 760 22.34 25.70 -5.73
C ASN A 760 20.95 25.09 -5.85
N ASP A 761 20.82 23.98 -6.58
CA ASP A 761 19.56 23.25 -6.73
C ASP A 761 19.14 22.64 -5.39
N ILE A 762 20.06 21.98 -4.66
CA ILE A 762 19.79 21.47 -3.30
C ILE A 762 19.36 22.61 -2.35
N LYS A 763 19.99 23.79 -2.45
CA LYS A 763 19.62 24.96 -1.63
C LYS A 763 18.24 25.51 -1.98
N TYR A 764 17.88 25.52 -3.26
CA TYR A 764 16.54 25.87 -3.71
C TYR A 764 15.52 24.83 -3.22
N PHE A 765 15.80 23.55 -3.47
CA PHE A 765 15.00 22.41 -3.04
C PHE A 765 14.67 22.46 -1.55
N ARG A 766 15.68 22.68 -0.70
CA ARG A 766 15.49 22.83 0.75
C ARG A 766 14.53 23.95 1.13
N ARG A 767 14.53 25.08 0.40
CA ARG A 767 13.62 26.21 0.68
C ARG A 767 12.19 25.94 0.22
N THR A 768 12.03 25.19 -0.87
CA THR A 768 10.73 24.81 -1.41
C THR A 768 10.06 23.73 -0.56
N CYS A 769 10.87 22.89 0.10
CA CYS A 769 10.40 21.84 1.02
C CYS A 769 9.93 22.35 2.39
N GLU A 770 9.73 23.65 2.58
CA GLU A 770 9.23 24.21 3.85
C GLU A 770 7.69 24.15 3.97
N PRO A 771 7.12 24.13 5.20
CA PRO A 771 5.69 24.15 5.40
C PRO A 771 5.01 25.41 4.86
N ARG A 772 3.82 25.26 4.27
CA ARG A 772 2.99 26.40 3.87
C ARG A 772 2.43 27.10 5.11
N LEU A 773 2.58 28.43 5.18
CA LEU A 773 1.97 29.27 6.21
C LEU A 773 0.74 30.01 5.68
N LYS A 774 -0.40 29.84 6.34
CA LYS A 774 -1.62 30.66 6.18
C LYS A 774 -1.91 31.41 7.47
N ILE A 775 -2.26 32.70 7.38
CA ILE A 775 -2.67 33.51 8.53
C ILE A 775 -4.07 34.07 8.27
N GLN A 776 -4.98 33.90 9.22
CA GLN A 776 -6.33 34.45 9.17
C GLN A 776 -6.79 34.89 10.57
N LYS A 777 -7.95 35.54 10.63
CA LYS A 777 -8.63 35.89 11.90
C LYS A 777 -9.90 35.07 12.00
N VAL A 778 -10.18 34.57 13.20
CA VAL A 778 -11.42 33.87 13.56
C VAL A 778 -12.00 34.51 14.81
N GLU A 779 -13.32 34.44 14.98
CA GLU A 779 -14.02 35.15 16.04
C GLU A 779 -14.73 34.14 16.96
N ALA A 780 -14.51 34.27 18.26
CA ALA A 780 -15.21 33.51 19.28
C ALA A 780 -16.41 34.32 19.79
N LYS A 781 -17.57 33.67 19.89
CA LYS A 781 -18.83 34.25 20.42
C LYS A 781 -19.47 33.25 21.36
N GLU A 782 -20.11 33.77 22.41
CA GLU A 782 -20.79 32.93 23.40
C GLU A 782 -19.85 31.86 23.99
N GLN A 783 -18.59 32.27 24.23
CA GLN A 783 -17.49 31.42 24.70
C GLN A 783 -17.23 30.19 23.83
N THR A 784 -17.58 30.28 22.55
CA THR A 784 -17.41 29.20 21.58
C THR A 784 -16.62 29.70 20.37
N LEU A 785 -15.67 28.88 19.92
CA LEU A 785 -14.91 29.09 18.70
C LEU A 785 -15.01 27.85 17.80
N ASP A 786 -15.63 28.03 16.64
CA ASP A 786 -15.79 27.00 15.62
C ASP A 786 -14.72 27.14 14.53
N LEU A 787 -14.11 26.03 14.16
CA LEU A 787 -13.03 25.96 13.18
C LEU A 787 -13.32 24.86 12.17
N ASP A 788 -13.43 25.24 10.90
CA ASP A 788 -13.50 24.29 9.80
C ASP A 788 -12.10 24.11 9.19
N VAL A 789 -11.55 22.92 9.34
CA VAL A 789 -10.21 22.55 8.86
C VAL A 789 -10.34 21.49 7.78
N THR A 790 -10.04 21.85 6.54
CA THR A 790 -9.93 20.89 5.44
C THR A 790 -8.48 20.43 5.29
N LEU A 791 -8.26 19.11 5.27
CA LEU A 791 -6.97 18.47 5.07
C LEU A 791 -7.00 17.66 3.77
N ALA A 792 -6.06 17.89 2.85
CA ALA A 792 -5.87 17.02 1.69
C ALA A 792 -5.46 15.60 2.14
N ALA A 793 -5.50 14.63 1.22
CA ALA A 793 -4.95 13.30 1.50
C ALA A 793 -3.51 13.40 2.01
N ASN A 794 -3.21 12.67 3.09
CA ASN A 794 -1.90 12.62 3.72
C ASN A 794 -1.36 13.97 4.24
N GLU A 795 -2.23 14.98 4.38
CA GLU A 795 -1.84 16.28 4.93
C GLU A 795 -1.67 16.22 6.45
N ILE A 796 -0.62 16.88 6.94
CA ILE A 796 -0.47 17.25 8.35
C ILE A 796 -0.55 18.77 8.48
N ALA A 797 -1.22 19.25 9.52
CA ALA A 797 -1.36 20.68 9.76
C ALA A 797 -1.25 21.02 11.25
N PHE A 798 -0.40 21.99 11.57
CA PHE A 798 -0.35 22.62 12.88
C PHE A 798 -1.04 23.99 12.84
N ILE A 799 -2.04 24.17 13.69
CA ILE A 799 -2.83 25.39 13.84
C ILE A 799 -2.51 26.03 15.18
N ARG A 800 -2.04 27.27 15.15
CA ARG A 800 -1.85 28.11 16.32
C ARG A 800 -2.92 29.18 16.37
N LEU A 801 -3.70 29.16 17.44
CA LEU A 801 -4.65 30.21 17.79
C LEU A 801 -4.04 31.07 18.89
N LYS A 802 -4.19 32.39 18.76
CA LYS A 802 -3.79 33.34 19.79
C LYS A 802 -4.83 34.43 19.92
N TRP A 803 -5.39 34.60 21.11
CA TRP A 803 -6.32 35.69 21.41
C TRP A 803 -5.63 37.05 21.15
N PHE A 804 -6.31 37.93 20.41
CA PHE A 804 -5.77 39.19 19.93
C PHE A 804 -6.47 40.40 20.53
N ALA A 805 -7.81 40.46 20.50
CA ALA A 805 -8.61 41.59 20.96
C ALA A 805 -10.02 41.19 21.38
#